data_AF-A0A8B8BNZ0-F1
#
_entry.id   AF-A0A8B8BNZ0-F1
#
_cell.length_a   1.000
_cell.length_b   1.000
_cell.length_c   1.000
_cell.angle_alpha   90.00
_cell.angle_beta   90.00
_cell.angle_gamma   90.00
#
_symmetry.space_group_name_H-M   'P 1'
#
loop_
_entity.id
_entity.type
_entity.pdbx_description
1 polymer ?
#
loop_
_entity_poly.entity_id
_entity_poly.type
_entity_poly.pdbx_seq_one_letter_code
_entity_poly.pdbx_strand_id
1 'polypeptide(L)'
;MSLLQFMNGILLTHGGCTQRDIERLSNVGVTVHPVTVKRKLSDWQDMLDREIINIRDSWASGGKIKYQIIGDNWDKNILPSYRTSDRKTLSLHLFHIYAIIDRVIPNSQPGSSSHHNEEIEISAFLPSVQDQEKLTKELIFLFSTSVIENHPQMLKHFGSIYPKHMEHKYSFCAGNKTKQYPLGLFDCNENKTAELIQLLKKLSNLYVPCKDGEVVETVFFGGDRLTDERVQAAQKAMANGETQLEQLQGFVSKIEDFHRLMNFLEAIHKLTYTTESAADRGTVYYYRNLLNLRNVKGHVCNAYRAYKVLYYTILDALCLLLFMHFMDVEDLDQEICLPSNFDTKSSAEKIEWLDSQSENILRIWFFDNENDIFRNLRDIVCDKDHPENYWTSTLEEGRFRCHHCEKTYAHVGSLQTHEERIHDIHIAKTSKKQKDKNQDHLQDYLLMLFKLVMWHKNLDTSVDMGDGERAVRSSKYELPVYHLTNKVKYSIGSIHLTALTSGILSEDQKERLVANRFVNLQGGKNNNISLDEYLEMLNRDSKIACSGHKTKDSIISHSKEYPHLINFISHFDSITEVKARKGFHHIPNYKEDVLKVVRDLKLANVLTHTPSRSFKCLKLVAERNPFQDAYPGLSTLIHRHQPRKPFIRQRDPHF
;
A
#
# COMPACT_ATOMS: atom_id res chain seq x y z
N MET A 1 -7.35 42.70 22.26
CA MET A 1 -7.99 41.93 21.17
C MET A 1 -8.62 40.70 21.77
N SER A 2 -9.88 40.40 21.46
CA SER A 2 -10.53 39.20 22.00
C SER A 2 -10.11 37.96 21.21
N LEU A 3 -10.05 36.81 21.87
CA LEU A 3 -9.82 35.51 21.23
C LEU A 3 -10.83 35.30 20.09
N LEU A 4 -12.10 35.68 20.30
CA LEU A 4 -13.18 35.57 19.33
C LEU A 4 -12.89 36.33 18.01
N GLN A 5 -12.34 37.54 18.07
CA GLN A 5 -11.98 38.30 16.86
C GLN A 5 -10.93 37.59 16.01
N PHE A 6 -9.98 36.90 16.65
CA PHE A 6 -9.00 36.07 15.94
C PHE A 6 -9.64 34.83 15.32
N MET A 7 -10.51 34.14 16.06
CA MET A 7 -11.23 32.96 15.57
C MET A 7 -12.06 33.31 14.33
N ASN A 8 -12.78 34.43 14.36
CA ASN A 8 -13.52 34.95 13.21
C ASN A 8 -12.59 35.23 12.02
N GLY A 9 -11.42 35.81 12.25
CA GLY A 9 -10.44 36.08 11.18
C GLY A 9 -9.94 34.83 10.50
N ILE A 10 -9.69 33.77 11.27
CA ILE A 10 -9.28 32.46 10.76
C ILE A 10 -10.41 31.82 9.95
N LEU A 11 -11.65 31.82 10.46
CA LEU A 11 -12.82 31.27 9.79
C LEU A 11 -13.07 31.94 8.43
N LEU A 12 -13.02 33.27 8.40
CA LEU A 12 -13.22 34.04 7.16
C LEU A 12 -12.08 33.81 6.15
N THR A 13 -10.84 33.70 6.63
CA THR A 13 -9.67 33.43 5.77
C THR A 13 -9.79 32.07 5.09
N HIS A 14 -10.16 31.02 5.82
CA HIS A 14 -10.38 29.71 5.24
C HIS A 14 -11.64 29.64 4.36
N GLY A 15 -12.72 30.33 4.76
CA GLY A 15 -13.98 30.38 4.00
C GLY A 15 -13.86 31.04 2.62
N GLY A 16 -12.66 31.46 2.23
CA GLY A 16 -12.40 32.10 0.95
C GLY A 16 -12.92 33.53 0.88
N CYS A 17 -13.21 34.17 2.02
CA CYS A 17 -13.55 35.59 2.05
C CYS A 17 -12.40 36.41 1.48
N THR A 18 -12.71 37.45 0.72
CA THR A 18 -11.67 38.30 0.16
C THR A 18 -10.96 39.06 1.29
N GLN A 19 -9.67 39.37 1.10
CA GLN A 19 -8.91 40.18 2.06
C GLN A 19 -9.62 41.51 2.37
N ARG A 20 -10.26 42.11 1.35
CA ARG A 20 -11.04 43.34 1.47
C ARG A 20 -12.26 43.18 2.37
N ASP A 21 -12.96 42.04 2.30
CA ASP A 21 -14.13 41.80 3.14
C ASP A 21 -13.74 41.56 4.60
N ILE A 22 -12.64 40.83 4.83
CA ILE A 22 -12.08 40.65 6.19
C ILE A 22 -11.63 42.01 6.77
N GLU A 23 -11.00 42.87 5.96
CA GLU A 23 -10.59 44.22 6.38
C GLU A 23 -11.79 45.09 6.75
N ARG A 24 -12.85 45.10 5.93
CA ARG A 24 -14.11 45.80 6.24
C ARG A 24 -14.70 45.33 7.57
N LEU A 25 -14.76 44.02 7.80
CA LEU A 25 -15.24 43.44 9.06
C LEU A 25 -14.33 43.77 10.24
N SER A 26 -13.03 43.93 10.00
CA SER A 26 -12.09 44.32 11.05
C SER A 26 -12.26 45.77 11.51
N ASN A 27 -12.59 46.68 10.58
CA ASN A 27 -12.85 48.09 10.90
C ASN A 27 -14.09 48.31 11.76
N VAL A 28 -15.04 47.37 11.73
CA VAL A 28 -16.24 47.37 12.60
C VAL A 28 -16.09 46.45 13.81
N GLY A 29 -14.89 45.91 14.06
CA GLY A 29 -14.57 45.13 15.26
C GLY A 29 -15.04 43.67 15.27
N VAL A 30 -15.55 43.14 14.15
CA VAL A 30 -16.05 41.74 14.06
C VAL A 30 -14.91 40.72 14.01
N THR A 31 -13.78 41.10 13.41
CA THR A 31 -12.61 40.25 13.22
C THR A 31 -11.33 41.06 13.41
N VAL A 32 -10.17 40.40 13.49
CA VAL A 32 -8.88 41.07 13.38
C VAL A 32 -8.53 41.38 11.92
N HIS A 33 -7.65 42.37 11.72
CA HIS A 33 -7.16 42.73 10.39
C HIS A 33 -6.48 41.51 9.71
N PRO A 34 -6.59 41.33 8.38
CA PRO A 34 -6.00 40.18 7.67
C PRO A 34 -4.51 39.97 7.94
N VAL A 35 -3.75 41.07 8.03
CA VAL A 35 -2.30 41.03 8.35
C VAL A 35 -2.05 40.44 9.74
N THR A 36 -2.95 40.68 10.70
CA THR A 36 -2.87 40.15 12.06
C THR A 36 -3.14 38.65 12.08
N VAL A 37 -4.12 38.16 11.29
CA VAL A 37 -4.33 36.72 11.08
C VAL A 37 -3.08 36.09 10.48
N LYS A 38 -2.56 36.68 9.39
CA LYS A 38 -1.38 36.18 8.69
C LYS A 38 -0.16 36.08 9.62
N ARG A 39 0.15 37.13 10.38
CA ARG A 39 1.26 37.11 11.36
C ARG A 39 1.10 35.96 12.36
N LYS A 40 -0.13 35.74 12.84
CA LYS A 40 -0.40 34.66 13.80
C LYS A 40 -0.21 33.27 13.19
N LEU A 41 -0.61 33.07 11.93
CA LEU A 41 -0.37 31.82 11.21
C LEU A 41 1.12 31.60 10.94
N SER A 42 1.86 32.66 10.59
CA SER A 42 3.32 32.59 10.44
C SER A 42 4.03 32.22 11.75
N ASP A 43 3.62 32.78 12.89
CA ASP A 43 4.19 32.41 14.19
C ASP A 43 4.02 30.90 14.50
N TRP A 44 2.90 30.29 14.05
CA TRP A 44 2.68 28.85 14.22
C TRP A 44 3.62 28.01 13.36
N GLN A 45 3.93 28.46 12.14
CA GLN A 45 4.90 27.77 11.27
C GLN A 45 6.29 27.72 11.92
N ASP A 46 6.75 28.86 12.45
CA ASP A 46 8.07 28.96 13.09
C ASP A 46 8.19 28.05 14.32
N MET A 47 7.09 27.83 15.05
CA MET A 47 7.08 26.91 16.20
C MET A 47 7.21 25.45 15.76
N LEU A 48 6.50 25.05 14.71
CA LEU A 48 6.51 23.68 14.20
C LEU A 48 7.86 23.32 13.58
N ASP A 49 8.43 24.25 12.80
CA ASP A 49 9.77 24.09 12.25
C ASP A 49 10.81 23.95 13.37
N ARG A 50 10.69 24.77 14.43
CA ARG A 50 11.56 24.64 15.61
C ARG A 50 11.42 23.28 16.31
N GLU A 51 10.21 22.77 16.48
CA GLU A 51 10.02 21.47 17.13
C GLU A 51 10.67 20.32 16.36
N ILE A 52 10.45 20.24 15.05
CA ILE A 52 11.05 19.14 14.25
C ILE A 52 12.57 19.28 14.15
N ILE A 53 13.09 20.52 14.08
CA ILE A 53 14.54 20.79 14.12
C ILE A 53 15.13 20.39 15.47
N ASN A 54 14.46 20.68 16.59
CA ASN A 54 14.92 20.25 17.91
C ASN A 54 14.97 18.71 18.04
N ILE A 55 14.00 18.01 17.44
CA ILE A 55 14.01 16.54 17.40
C ILE A 55 15.20 16.04 16.56
N ARG A 56 15.46 16.63 15.39
CA ARG A 56 16.63 16.33 14.56
C ARG A 56 17.95 16.51 15.34
N ASP A 57 18.11 17.64 16.02
CA ASP A 57 19.34 17.96 16.75
C ASP A 57 19.54 17.06 17.97
N SER A 58 18.44 16.74 18.65
CA SER A 58 18.45 15.73 19.72
C SER A 58 18.83 14.36 19.17
N TRP A 59 18.26 13.92 18.05
CA TRP A 59 18.58 12.65 17.40
C TRP A 59 20.06 12.59 16.99
N ALA A 60 20.60 13.65 16.38
CA ALA A 60 22.04 13.74 16.06
C ALA A 60 22.94 13.62 17.30
N SER A 61 22.41 13.93 18.49
CA SER A 61 23.10 13.83 19.78
C SER A 61 22.80 12.53 20.56
N GLY A 62 22.17 11.54 19.92
CA GLY A 62 21.81 10.26 20.56
C GLY A 62 20.43 10.23 21.22
N GLY A 63 19.58 11.21 20.93
CA GLY A 63 18.18 11.25 21.36
C GLY A 63 17.35 10.08 20.81
N LYS A 64 16.36 9.64 21.58
CA LYS A 64 15.53 8.48 21.24
C LYS A 64 14.42 8.77 20.23
N ILE A 65 13.94 10.01 20.15
CA ILE A 65 12.82 10.37 19.29
C ILE A 65 13.33 10.50 17.86
N LYS A 66 12.73 9.72 16.95
CA LYS A 66 13.08 9.71 15.53
C LYS A 66 11.82 9.96 14.69
N TYR A 67 12.03 10.28 13.42
CA TYR A 67 10.95 10.56 12.48
C TYR A 67 11.28 10.08 11.07
N GLN A 68 10.26 10.20 10.22
CA GLN A 68 10.32 9.95 8.79
C GLN A 68 9.73 11.14 8.04
N ILE A 69 10.05 11.24 6.76
CA ILE A 69 9.51 12.24 5.83
C ILE A 69 8.71 11.53 4.77
N ILE A 70 7.54 12.05 4.44
CA ILE A 70 6.64 11.49 3.44
C ILE A 70 6.31 12.57 2.42
N GLY A 71 6.38 12.23 1.15
CA GLY A 71 6.22 13.15 0.04
C GLY A 71 5.42 12.56 -1.12
N ASP A 72 4.74 13.44 -1.86
CA ASP A 72 3.96 13.11 -3.06
C ASP A 72 3.74 14.36 -3.92
N ASN A 73 3.41 14.15 -5.19
CA ASN A 73 3.09 15.23 -6.11
C ASN A 73 1.81 15.96 -5.73
N TRP A 74 1.86 17.28 -5.93
CA TRP A 74 0.71 18.16 -5.84
C TRP A 74 0.52 18.88 -7.16
N ASP A 75 -0.44 18.40 -7.96
CA ASP A 75 -0.80 19.01 -9.23
C ASP A 75 -2.09 19.81 -9.15
N LYS A 76 -2.08 21.03 -9.73
CA LYS A 76 -3.29 21.87 -9.86
C LYS A 76 -3.25 22.70 -11.13
N ASN A 77 -4.36 22.66 -11.87
CA ASN A 77 -4.56 23.56 -13.01
C ASN A 77 -5.24 24.86 -12.57
N ILE A 78 -4.65 25.99 -12.93
CA ILE A 78 -5.23 27.32 -12.77
C ILE A 78 -5.76 27.78 -14.12
N LEU A 79 -7.07 27.96 -14.17
CA LEU A 79 -7.79 28.40 -15.36
C LEU A 79 -7.77 29.94 -15.44
N PRO A 80 -7.20 30.54 -16.49
CA PRO A 80 -7.29 31.98 -16.67
C PRO A 80 -8.73 32.38 -17.00
N SER A 81 -9.16 33.57 -16.55
CA SER A 81 -10.50 34.12 -16.85
C SER A 81 -10.75 34.28 -18.36
N TYR A 82 -9.69 34.55 -19.12
CA TYR A 82 -9.71 34.57 -20.58
C TYR A 82 -8.65 33.62 -21.10
N ARG A 83 -9.08 32.59 -21.83
CA ARG A 83 -8.18 31.68 -22.54
C ARG A 83 -7.86 32.27 -23.91
N THR A 84 -6.59 32.54 -24.17
CA THR A 84 -6.10 32.98 -25.48
C THR A 84 -4.93 32.09 -25.91
N SER A 85 -4.42 32.28 -27.14
CA SER A 85 -3.17 31.65 -27.59
C SER A 85 -2.01 31.89 -26.61
N ASP A 86 -2.01 33.06 -25.97
CA ASP A 86 -0.90 33.57 -25.15
C ASP A 86 -1.13 33.32 -23.66
N ARG A 87 -2.39 33.16 -23.24
CA ARG A 87 -2.79 32.84 -21.85
C ARG A 87 -3.51 31.51 -21.81
N LYS A 88 -2.72 30.44 -21.71
CA LYS A 88 -3.19 29.06 -21.57
C LYS A 88 -3.45 28.71 -20.09
N THR A 89 -4.01 27.53 -19.86
CA THR A 89 -4.12 26.94 -18.52
C THR A 89 -2.73 26.82 -17.90
N LEU A 90 -2.53 27.41 -16.72
CA LEU A 90 -1.30 27.25 -15.97
C LEU A 90 -1.39 25.93 -15.19
N SER A 91 -0.52 24.97 -15.52
CA SER A 91 -0.39 23.73 -14.76
C SER A 91 0.70 23.90 -13.70
N LEU A 92 0.33 23.80 -12.43
CA LEU A 92 1.27 23.81 -11.32
C LEU A 92 1.64 22.38 -10.99
N HIS A 93 2.95 22.15 -10.89
CA HIS A 93 3.57 20.90 -10.45
C HIS A 93 4.40 21.22 -9.21
N LEU A 94 3.86 20.92 -8.04
CA LEU A 94 4.50 21.13 -6.74
C LEU A 94 4.70 19.79 -6.05
N PHE A 95 5.43 19.77 -4.94
CA PHE A 95 5.66 18.57 -4.15
C PHE A 95 5.29 18.82 -2.69
N HIS A 96 4.38 18.02 -2.14
CA HIS A 96 3.89 18.18 -0.77
C HIS A 96 4.65 17.26 0.17
N ILE A 97 5.05 17.79 1.33
CA ILE A 97 5.83 17.04 2.31
C ILE A 97 5.26 17.21 3.72
N TYR A 98 5.29 16.13 4.50
CA TYR A 98 5.14 16.19 5.95
C TYR A 98 6.16 15.27 6.64
N ALA A 99 6.49 15.58 7.90
CA ALA A 99 7.26 14.70 8.77
C ALA A 99 6.35 14.01 9.78
N ILE A 100 6.72 12.79 10.19
CA ILE A 100 5.95 11.98 11.13
C ILE A 100 6.85 11.34 12.18
N ILE A 101 6.48 11.47 13.45
CA ILE A 101 7.23 10.88 14.57
C ILE A 101 6.94 9.38 14.66
N ASP A 102 8.00 8.59 14.81
CA ASP A 102 7.90 7.15 15.02
C ASP A 102 7.21 6.84 16.36
N ARG A 103 6.22 5.95 16.32
CA ARG A 103 5.54 5.43 17.54
C ARG A 103 6.34 4.31 18.19
N VAL A 104 7.15 3.60 17.41
CA VAL A 104 7.97 2.49 17.85
C VAL A 104 9.43 2.84 17.60
N ILE A 105 10.20 2.92 18.69
CA ILE A 105 11.66 3.06 18.63
C ILE A 105 12.25 1.77 19.19
N PRO A 106 13.07 1.03 18.43
CA PRO A 106 13.72 -0.19 18.91
C PRO A 106 14.63 0.11 20.11
N ASN A 107 14.71 -0.84 21.03
CA ASN A 107 15.70 -0.79 22.10
C ASN A 107 17.01 -1.37 21.58
N SER A 108 17.93 -0.51 21.15
CA SER A 108 19.26 -0.93 20.69
C SER A 108 19.99 -1.69 21.79
N GLN A 109 20.47 -2.91 21.53
CA GLN A 109 21.61 -3.45 22.27
C GLN A 109 22.89 -2.92 21.61
N PRO A 110 23.81 -2.29 22.36
CA PRO A 110 25.06 -1.80 21.79
C PRO A 110 25.87 -2.98 21.24
N GLY A 111 26.07 -3.03 19.92
CA GLY A 111 26.95 -4.00 19.25
C GLY A 111 26.33 -4.86 18.13
N SER A 112 25.04 -4.75 17.81
CA SER A 112 24.39 -5.59 16.77
C SER A 112 24.45 -5.02 15.35
N SER A 113 25.35 -4.08 15.06
CA SER A 113 25.53 -3.54 13.70
C SER A 113 26.35 -4.50 12.83
N SER A 114 25.82 -5.69 12.54
CA SER A 114 26.30 -6.45 11.39
C SER A 114 25.52 -5.99 10.16
N HIS A 115 26.12 -5.06 9.40
CA HIS A 115 25.76 -4.92 8.00
C HIS A 115 26.18 -6.23 7.32
N HIS A 116 25.24 -7.16 7.15
CA HIS A 116 25.47 -8.31 6.31
C HIS A 116 25.44 -7.81 4.86
N ASN A 117 26.61 -7.46 4.33
CA ASN A 117 26.84 -7.28 2.88
C ASN A 117 26.80 -8.64 2.14
N GLU A 118 26.11 -9.63 2.69
CA GLU A 118 25.89 -10.92 2.06
C GLU A 118 24.79 -10.74 1.00
N GLU A 119 24.96 -11.41 -0.13
CA GLU A 119 23.99 -11.40 -1.20
C GLU A 119 22.69 -12.03 -0.68
N ILE A 120 21.59 -11.27 -0.70
CA ILE A 120 20.28 -11.79 -0.29
C ILE A 120 19.88 -12.89 -1.26
N GLU A 121 19.65 -14.09 -0.76
CA GLU A 121 19.22 -15.21 -1.57
C GLU A 121 17.89 -14.93 -2.28
N ILE A 122 17.73 -15.44 -3.51
CA ILE A 122 16.49 -15.32 -4.29
C ILE A 122 15.29 -15.86 -3.51
N SER A 123 15.50 -16.92 -2.72
CA SER A 123 14.50 -17.56 -1.87
C SER A 123 13.83 -16.59 -0.90
N ALA A 124 14.53 -15.53 -0.45
CA ALA A 124 14.01 -14.54 0.47
C ALA A 124 12.89 -13.67 -0.14
N PHE A 125 12.86 -13.53 -1.47
CA PHE A 125 11.86 -12.74 -2.20
C PHE A 125 10.54 -13.47 -2.43
N LEU A 126 10.50 -14.77 -2.13
CA LEU A 126 9.32 -15.61 -2.24
C LEU A 126 8.87 -16.05 -0.84
N PRO A 127 7.56 -16.28 -0.61
CA PRO A 127 7.09 -16.72 0.70
C PRO A 127 7.72 -18.06 1.10
N SER A 128 8.22 -18.18 2.33
CA SER A 128 8.66 -19.46 2.90
C SER A 128 7.50 -20.23 3.56
N VAL A 129 7.77 -21.46 4.02
CA VAL A 129 6.80 -22.23 4.83
C VAL A 129 6.45 -21.48 6.12
N GLN A 130 7.43 -20.84 6.77
CA GLN A 130 7.18 -20.03 7.98
C GLN A 130 6.35 -18.77 7.66
N ASP A 131 6.55 -18.17 6.49
CA ASP A 131 5.70 -17.07 6.03
C ASP A 131 4.25 -17.54 5.82
N GLN A 132 4.05 -18.77 5.33
CA GLN A 132 2.74 -19.39 5.16
C GLN A 132 2.08 -19.74 6.50
N GLU A 133 2.80 -20.27 7.48
CA GLU A 133 2.28 -20.54 8.83
C GLU A 133 1.71 -19.28 9.50
N LYS A 134 2.41 -18.15 9.34
CA LYS A 134 1.92 -16.84 9.82
C LYS A 134 0.68 -16.41 9.05
N LEU A 135 0.72 -16.53 7.72
CA LEU A 135 -0.43 -16.21 6.86
C LEU A 135 -1.66 -17.04 7.25
N THR A 136 -1.52 -18.34 7.54
CA THR A 136 -2.65 -19.21 7.93
C THR A 136 -3.41 -18.63 9.11
N LYS A 137 -2.72 -18.19 10.17
CA LYS A 137 -3.35 -17.56 11.34
C LYS A 137 -4.11 -16.28 10.98
N GLU A 138 -3.56 -15.49 10.07
CA GLU A 138 -4.17 -14.24 9.62
C GLU A 138 -5.40 -14.49 8.74
N LEU A 139 -5.35 -15.50 7.87
CA LEU A 139 -6.48 -15.89 7.04
C LEU A 139 -7.61 -16.51 7.86
N ILE A 140 -7.29 -17.30 8.90
CA ILE A 140 -8.28 -17.81 9.86
C ILE A 140 -9.03 -16.64 10.50
N PHE A 141 -8.28 -15.65 11.02
CA PHE A 141 -8.88 -14.45 11.61
C PHE A 141 -9.83 -13.74 10.65
N LEU A 142 -9.40 -13.53 9.39
CA LEU A 142 -10.22 -12.86 8.37
C LEU A 142 -11.46 -13.69 7.97
N PHE A 143 -11.29 -14.99 7.80
CA PHE A 143 -12.37 -15.90 7.41
C PHE A 143 -13.42 -16.00 8.52
N SER A 144 -13.00 -16.25 9.76
CA SER A 144 -13.87 -16.28 10.94
C SER A 144 -14.61 -14.95 11.10
N THR A 145 -13.93 -13.81 10.98
CA THR A 145 -14.57 -12.47 11.04
C THR A 145 -15.66 -12.33 9.98
N SER A 146 -15.36 -12.70 8.73
CA SER A 146 -16.31 -12.63 7.61
C SER A 146 -17.56 -13.49 7.86
N VAL A 147 -17.37 -14.72 8.35
CA VAL A 147 -18.47 -15.63 8.71
C VAL A 147 -19.30 -15.06 9.86
N ILE A 148 -18.68 -14.56 10.92
CA ILE A 148 -19.37 -13.98 12.09
C ILE A 148 -20.24 -12.79 11.68
N GLU A 149 -19.73 -11.88 10.87
CA GLU A 149 -20.47 -10.67 10.47
C GLU A 149 -21.69 -10.99 9.59
N ASN A 150 -21.61 -12.06 8.80
CA ASN A 150 -22.61 -12.38 7.79
C ASN A 150 -23.57 -13.52 8.17
N HIS A 151 -23.20 -14.43 9.07
CA HIS A 151 -24.05 -15.53 9.53
C HIS A 151 -24.82 -15.19 10.84
N PRO A 152 -26.17 -15.25 10.88
CA PRO A 152 -26.96 -14.86 12.06
C PRO A 152 -26.59 -15.60 13.35
N GLN A 153 -26.50 -16.94 13.30
CA GLN A 153 -26.13 -17.76 14.47
C GLN A 153 -24.69 -17.47 14.94
N MET A 154 -23.72 -17.37 14.02
CA MET A 154 -22.34 -17.08 14.39
C MET A 154 -22.22 -15.67 14.99
N LEU A 155 -22.90 -14.66 14.43
CA LEU A 155 -22.94 -13.32 15.01
C LEU A 155 -23.44 -13.34 16.46
N LYS A 156 -24.50 -14.11 16.73
CA LYS A 156 -25.10 -14.25 18.06
C LYS A 156 -24.11 -14.85 19.07
N HIS A 157 -23.36 -15.89 18.70
CA HIS A 157 -22.46 -16.59 19.62
C HIS A 157 -21.08 -15.93 19.75
N PHE A 158 -20.58 -15.31 18.68
CA PHE A 158 -19.20 -14.84 18.58
C PHE A 158 -19.05 -13.33 18.56
N GLY A 159 -20.09 -12.57 18.19
CA GLY A 159 -19.98 -11.12 17.94
C GLY A 159 -19.48 -10.30 19.13
N SER A 160 -19.67 -10.79 20.37
CA SER A 160 -19.18 -10.15 21.60
C SER A 160 -17.86 -10.71 22.13
N ILE A 161 -17.40 -11.86 21.64
CA ILE A 161 -16.23 -12.56 22.18
C ILE A 161 -15.06 -12.66 21.20
N TYR A 162 -15.32 -12.70 19.89
CA TYR A 162 -14.26 -12.83 18.89
C TYR A 162 -13.44 -11.53 18.82
N PRO A 163 -12.10 -11.62 18.77
CA PRO A 163 -11.25 -10.44 18.76
C PRO A 163 -11.53 -9.56 17.53
N LYS A 164 -11.59 -8.23 17.73
CA LYS A 164 -11.67 -7.26 16.63
C LYS A 164 -10.29 -6.84 16.11
N HIS A 165 -9.24 -7.12 16.88
CA HIS A 165 -7.86 -6.80 16.58
C HIS A 165 -7.05 -8.07 16.75
N MET A 166 -6.27 -8.40 15.72
CA MET A 166 -5.32 -9.51 15.80
C MET A 166 -4.08 -9.02 16.55
N GLU A 167 -3.72 -9.67 17.66
CA GLU A 167 -2.55 -9.26 18.45
C GLU A 167 -1.24 -9.55 17.70
N HIS A 168 -0.32 -8.59 17.75
CA HIS A 168 0.99 -8.61 17.10
C HIS A 168 2.03 -7.86 17.97
N LYS A 169 3.31 -7.91 17.59
CA LYS A 169 4.46 -7.39 18.38
C LYS A 169 4.27 -5.95 18.90
N TYR A 170 3.56 -5.10 18.13
CA TYR A 170 3.37 -3.68 18.43
C TYR A 170 1.91 -3.26 18.67
N SER A 171 1.02 -4.21 18.98
CA SER A 171 -0.39 -3.91 19.27
C SER A 171 -0.59 -2.89 20.39
N PHE A 172 0.35 -2.78 21.34
CA PHE A 172 0.33 -1.76 22.39
C PHE A 172 0.52 -0.32 21.86
N CYS A 173 1.13 -0.15 20.69
CA CYS A 173 1.32 1.15 20.03
C CYS A 173 0.27 1.42 18.93
N ALA A 174 -0.42 0.40 18.43
CA ALA A 174 -1.33 0.50 17.28
C ALA A 174 -2.45 1.55 17.46
N GLY A 175 -2.90 1.75 18.71
CA GLY A 175 -3.93 2.73 19.05
C GLY A 175 -3.45 4.12 19.42
N ASN A 176 -2.14 4.36 19.47
CA ASN A 176 -1.60 5.65 19.87
C ASN A 176 -1.75 6.66 18.74
N LYS A 177 -2.21 7.88 19.07
CA LYS A 177 -2.19 8.99 18.12
C LYS A 177 -0.76 9.27 17.68
N THR A 178 -0.53 9.39 16.38
CA THR A 178 0.78 9.76 15.85
C THR A 178 0.92 11.28 15.84
N LYS A 179 2.15 11.80 15.99
CA LYS A 179 2.45 13.24 15.85
C LYS A 179 3.00 13.53 14.45
N GLN A 180 2.41 14.49 13.75
CA GLN A 180 2.79 14.90 12.39
C GLN A 180 3.15 16.38 12.34
N TYR A 181 4.03 16.74 11.40
CA TYR A 181 4.47 18.11 11.14
C TYR A 181 4.32 18.42 9.64
N PRO A 182 3.38 19.26 9.23
CA PRO A 182 3.28 19.66 7.82
C PRO A 182 4.48 20.52 7.43
N LEU A 183 5.25 20.07 6.43
CA LEU A 183 6.41 20.80 5.92
C LEU A 183 6.07 21.67 4.70
N GLY A 184 4.85 21.54 4.19
CA GLY A 184 4.29 22.39 3.13
C GLY A 184 4.65 21.94 1.71
N LEU A 185 4.36 22.82 0.77
CA LEU A 185 4.58 22.62 -0.67
C LEU A 185 5.92 23.21 -1.09
N PHE A 186 6.62 22.49 -1.97
CA PHE A 186 7.87 22.89 -2.58
C PHE A 186 7.67 23.06 -4.09
N ASP A 187 8.35 24.07 -4.67
CA ASP A 187 8.43 24.26 -6.12
C ASP A 187 9.34 23.19 -6.73
N CYS A 188 8.80 21.99 -6.87
CA CYS A 188 9.51 20.82 -7.36
C CYS A 188 8.55 19.96 -8.17
N ASN A 189 8.88 19.73 -9.42
CA ASN A 189 8.30 18.66 -10.22
C ASN A 189 9.19 17.43 -10.11
N GLU A 190 8.72 16.38 -9.42
CA GLU A 190 9.51 15.17 -9.18
C GLU A 190 9.97 14.46 -10.47
N ASN A 191 9.30 14.71 -11.60
CA ASN A 191 9.68 14.14 -12.89
C ASN A 191 10.95 14.78 -13.46
N LYS A 192 11.40 15.91 -12.92
CA LYS A 192 12.66 16.56 -13.27
C LYS A 192 13.70 16.26 -12.21
N THR A 193 14.65 15.38 -12.56
CA THR A 193 15.72 14.95 -11.65
C THR A 193 16.49 16.10 -11.01
N ALA A 194 16.76 17.19 -11.74
CA ALA A 194 17.46 18.36 -11.19
C ALA A 194 16.66 19.09 -10.09
N GLU A 195 15.35 19.24 -10.27
CA GLU A 195 14.47 19.86 -9.26
C GLU A 195 14.35 18.97 -8.02
N LEU A 196 14.25 17.64 -8.22
CA LEU A 196 14.24 16.70 -7.10
C LEU A 196 15.58 16.66 -6.34
N ILE A 197 16.72 16.73 -7.02
CA ILE A 197 18.04 16.85 -6.37
C ILE A 197 18.07 18.11 -5.51
N GLN A 198 17.60 19.24 -6.03
CA GLN A 198 17.57 20.50 -5.28
C GLN A 198 16.67 20.40 -4.04
N LEU A 199 15.50 19.78 -4.19
CA LEU A 199 14.60 19.50 -3.08
C LEU A 199 15.29 18.63 -2.03
N LEU A 200 15.85 17.48 -2.42
CA LEU A 200 16.52 16.57 -1.49
C LEU A 200 17.71 17.23 -0.80
N LYS A 201 18.54 18.03 -1.48
CA LYS A 201 19.61 18.81 -0.83
C LYS A 201 19.07 19.76 0.24
N LYS A 202 17.99 20.47 -0.07
CA LYS A 202 17.33 21.37 0.90
C LYS A 202 16.84 20.58 2.12
N LEU A 203 16.20 19.43 1.90
CA LEU A 203 15.69 18.60 2.99
C LEU A 203 16.81 17.92 3.78
N SER A 204 17.90 17.51 3.14
CA SER A 204 19.07 16.95 3.83
C SER A 204 19.65 17.94 4.82
N ASN A 205 19.86 19.19 4.41
CA ASN A 205 20.38 20.25 5.28
C ASN A 205 19.43 20.59 6.44
N LEU A 206 18.11 20.43 6.25
CA LEU A 206 17.12 20.82 7.25
C LEU A 206 16.71 19.68 8.18
N TYR A 207 16.70 18.43 7.71
CA TYR A 207 15.99 17.35 8.38
C TYR A 207 16.78 16.04 8.47
N VAL A 208 18.03 15.96 8.00
CA VAL A 208 18.87 14.79 8.26
C VAL A 208 19.70 15.04 9.52
N PRO A 209 19.71 14.13 10.51
CA PRO A 209 20.52 14.30 11.71
C PRO A 209 22.01 14.14 11.34
N CYS A 210 22.75 15.24 11.47
CA CYS A 210 24.17 15.30 11.15
C CYS A 210 24.97 15.74 12.37
N LYS A 211 26.18 15.22 12.52
CA LYS A 211 27.14 15.63 13.54
C LYS A 211 28.51 15.79 12.88
N ASP A 212 29.14 16.95 13.08
CA ASP A 212 30.44 17.28 12.51
C ASP A 212 30.52 17.12 10.97
N GLY A 213 29.40 17.37 10.29
CA GLY A 213 29.29 17.25 8.82
C GLY A 213 28.94 15.86 8.30
N GLU A 214 28.93 14.84 9.17
CA GLU A 214 28.61 13.46 8.83
C GLU A 214 27.16 13.10 9.19
N VAL A 215 26.54 12.23 8.39
CA VAL A 215 25.20 11.71 8.67
C VAL A 215 25.28 10.73 9.84
N VAL A 216 24.55 11.02 10.93
CA VAL A 216 24.49 10.14 12.11
C VAL A 216 23.62 8.92 11.84
N GLU A 217 22.45 9.16 11.26
CA GLU A 217 21.51 8.11 10.87
C GLU A 217 20.66 8.61 9.71
N THR A 218 20.30 7.69 8.81
CA THR A 218 19.49 8.03 7.64
C THR A 218 18.02 8.20 8.03
N VAL A 219 17.33 9.11 7.35
CA VAL A 219 15.89 9.34 7.50
C VAL A 219 15.13 8.57 6.42
N PHE A 220 14.05 7.88 6.77
CA PHE A 220 13.19 7.28 5.74
C PHE A 220 12.43 8.36 4.98
N PHE A 221 12.48 8.28 3.65
CA PHE A 221 11.73 9.11 2.73
C PHE A 221 10.68 8.26 2.01
N GLY A 222 9.43 8.38 2.43
CA GLY A 222 8.32 7.61 1.90
C GLY A 222 7.56 8.35 0.80
N GLY A 223 7.01 7.60 -0.14
CA GLY A 223 6.05 8.08 -1.13
C GLY A 223 5.45 6.92 -1.92
N ASP A 224 4.73 7.27 -2.99
CA ASP A 224 4.28 6.26 -3.94
C ASP A 224 5.49 5.64 -4.69
N ARG A 225 5.24 4.62 -5.53
CA ARG A 225 6.33 3.95 -6.25
C ARG A 225 7.07 4.90 -7.20
N LEU A 226 6.40 5.91 -7.77
CA LEU A 226 7.05 6.87 -8.64
C LEU A 226 8.04 7.72 -7.85
N THR A 227 7.61 8.29 -6.71
CA THR A 227 8.43 9.07 -5.78
C THR A 227 9.69 8.29 -5.39
N ASP A 228 9.54 7.02 -4.97
CA ASP A 228 10.67 6.15 -4.63
C ASP A 228 11.66 5.99 -5.81
N GLU A 229 11.17 5.82 -7.04
CA GLU A 229 12.04 5.70 -8.23
C GLU A 229 12.80 7.01 -8.49
N ARG A 230 12.15 8.16 -8.27
CA ARG A 230 12.75 9.47 -8.51
C ARG A 230 13.82 9.78 -7.48
N VAL A 231 13.59 9.47 -6.20
CA VAL A 231 14.60 9.65 -5.13
C VAL A 231 15.84 8.81 -5.40
N GLN A 232 15.66 7.52 -5.73
CA GLN A 232 16.77 6.64 -6.10
C GLN A 232 17.53 7.13 -7.36
N ALA A 233 16.82 7.69 -8.34
CA ALA A 233 17.44 8.26 -9.53
C ALA A 233 18.26 9.52 -9.22
N ALA A 234 17.79 10.38 -8.31
CA ALA A 234 18.52 11.53 -7.82
C ALA A 234 19.79 11.11 -7.06
N GLN A 235 19.70 10.11 -6.18
CA GLN A 235 20.84 9.54 -5.46
C GLN A 235 21.87 8.93 -6.43
N LYS A 236 21.41 8.21 -7.47
CA LYS A 236 22.29 7.70 -8.54
C LYS A 236 22.99 8.83 -9.29
N ALA A 237 22.28 9.90 -9.63
CA ALA A 237 22.87 11.05 -10.34
C ALA A 237 23.91 11.79 -9.49
N MET A 238 23.79 11.72 -8.16
CA MET A 238 24.70 12.34 -7.21
C MET A 238 25.77 11.37 -6.66
N ALA A 239 25.89 10.16 -7.21
CA ALA A 239 26.75 9.10 -6.66
C ALA A 239 28.26 9.46 -6.59
N ASN A 240 28.70 10.43 -7.41
CA ASN A 240 30.09 10.91 -7.43
C ASN A 240 30.36 12.08 -6.46
N GLY A 241 29.40 12.46 -5.60
CA GLY A 241 29.62 13.46 -4.56
C GLY A 241 30.69 13.02 -3.56
N GLU A 242 31.36 13.98 -2.91
CA GLU A 242 32.48 13.70 -1.99
C GLU A 242 31.99 13.23 -0.63
N THR A 243 30.80 13.68 -0.21
CA THR A 243 30.20 13.36 1.10
C THR A 243 28.87 12.61 0.97
N GLN A 244 28.44 11.92 2.04
CA GLN A 244 27.13 11.26 2.06
C GLN A 244 25.96 12.24 1.83
N LEU A 245 26.06 13.48 2.33
CA LEU A 245 25.07 14.52 2.10
C LEU A 245 25.02 14.97 0.64
N GLU A 246 26.18 15.14 -0.01
CA GLU A 246 26.23 15.47 -1.44
C GLU A 246 25.67 14.35 -2.32
N GLN A 247 25.92 13.10 -1.91
CA GLN A 247 25.37 11.90 -2.55
C GLN A 247 23.86 11.68 -2.24
N LEU A 248 23.24 12.55 -1.45
CA LEU A 248 21.85 12.45 -0.99
C LEU A 248 21.57 11.16 -0.18
N GLN A 249 22.60 10.60 0.45
CA GLN A 249 22.53 9.36 1.25
C GLN A 249 22.07 9.62 2.70
N GLY A 250 21.64 10.84 3.02
CA GLY A 250 20.90 11.12 4.25
C GLY A 250 19.49 10.51 4.27
N PHE A 251 18.99 10.03 3.12
CA PHE A 251 17.64 9.47 2.98
C PHE A 251 17.65 8.03 2.49
N VAL A 252 16.89 7.14 3.12
CA VAL A 252 16.52 5.83 2.56
C VAL A 252 15.13 5.93 1.99
N SER A 253 14.99 5.79 0.66
CA SER A 253 13.67 5.83 0.04
C SER A 253 12.89 4.55 0.32
N LYS A 254 11.57 4.66 0.46
CA LYS A 254 10.68 3.51 0.64
C LYS A 254 9.34 3.72 -0.07
N ILE A 255 8.77 2.62 -0.53
CA ILE A 255 7.38 2.58 -1.02
C ILE A 255 6.42 2.57 0.18
N GLU A 256 5.33 3.33 0.07
CA GLU A 256 4.22 3.37 1.03
C GLU A 256 3.03 2.48 0.59
N ASP A 257 2.07 2.28 1.50
CA ASP A 257 1.13 1.18 1.42
C ASP A 257 -0.20 1.49 0.71
N PHE A 258 -0.65 2.76 0.63
CA PHE A 258 -1.92 3.10 -0.04
C PHE A 258 -1.87 2.80 -1.54
N HIS A 259 -0.86 3.34 -2.21
CA HIS A 259 -0.70 3.13 -3.66
C HIS A 259 -0.35 1.69 -3.99
N ARG A 260 0.33 1.00 -3.07
CA ARG A 260 0.59 -0.43 -3.16
C ARG A 260 -0.71 -1.25 -3.10
N LEU A 261 -1.57 -0.99 -2.12
CA LEU A 261 -2.92 -1.58 -2.01
C LEU A 261 -3.74 -1.38 -3.30
N MET A 262 -3.80 -0.15 -3.79
CA MET A 262 -4.53 0.18 -5.02
C MET A 262 -4.00 -0.60 -6.23
N ASN A 263 -2.68 -0.71 -6.36
CA ASN A 263 -2.06 -1.44 -7.47
C ASN A 263 -2.20 -2.94 -7.34
N PHE A 264 -2.23 -3.48 -6.11
CA PHE A 264 -2.51 -4.89 -5.90
C PHE A 264 -3.93 -5.23 -6.36
N LEU A 265 -4.92 -4.42 -5.98
CA LEU A 265 -6.28 -4.60 -6.48
C LEU A 265 -6.38 -4.45 -8.00
N GLU A 266 -5.60 -3.54 -8.59
CA GLU A 266 -5.55 -3.40 -10.04
C GLU A 266 -4.91 -4.62 -10.73
N ALA A 267 -3.91 -5.25 -10.12
CA ALA A 267 -3.33 -6.50 -10.59
C ALA A 267 -4.37 -7.65 -10.52
N ILE A 268 -5.09 -7.77 -9.41
CA ILE A 268 -6.20 -8.72 -9.26
C ILE A 268 -7.25 -8.46 -10.35
N HIS A 269 -7.68 -7.20 -10.51
CA HIS A 269 -8.63 -6.78 -11.54
C HIS A 269 -8.20 -7.19 -12.95
N LYS A 270 -6.91 -7.10 -13.31
CA LYS A 270 -6.43 -7.54 -14.62
C LYS A 270 -6.66 -9.03 -14.87
N LEU A 271 -6.65 -9.86 -13.83
CA LEU A 271 -6.89 -11.30 -13.92
C LEU A 271 -8.38 -11.66 -13.88
N THR A 272 -9.18 -10.86 -13.16
CA THR A 272 -10.54 -11.25 -12.76
C THR A 272 -11.67 -10.39 -13.32
N TYR A 273 -11.40 -9.28 -13.99
CA TYR A 273 -12.43 -8.34 -14.42
C TYR A 273 -12.39 -8.03 -15.91
N THR A 274 -13.51 -8.26 -16.59
CA THR A 274 -13.72 -7.85 -17.98
C THR A 274 -15.19 -7.55 -18.22
N THR A 275 -15.49 -6.51 -19.01
CA THR A 275 -16.87 -6.18 -19.36
C THR A 275 -17.55 -7.24 -20.22
N GLU A 276 -16.75 -8.08 -20.88
CA GLU A 276 -17.23 -9.19 -21.74
C GLU A 276 -17.84 -10.33 -20.93
N SER A 277 -17.55 -10.43 -19.63
CA SER A 277 -18.10 -11.48 -18.77
C SER A 277 -19.46 -11.10 -18.17
N ALA A 278 -20.15 -10.10 -18.74
CA ALA A 278 -21.44 -9.60 -18.24
C ALA A 278 -22.51 -10.68 -18.14
N ALA A 279 -22.51 -11.62 -19.09
CA ALA A 279 -23.45 -12.73 -19.16
C ALA A 279 -22.92 -14.00 -18.45
N ASP A 280 -21.69 -13.97 -17.96
CA ASP A 280 -21.05 -15.08 -17.26
C ASP A 280 -21.30 -14.94 -15.76
N ARG A 281 -22.33 -15.65 -15.30
CA ARG A 281 -22.68 -15.77 -13.89
C ARG A 281 -21.48 -16.23 -13.06
N GLY A 282 -21.29 -15.64 -11.88
CA GLY A 282 -20.14 -15.92 -11.02
C GLY A 282 -18.92 -15.02 -11.24
N THR A 283 -18.87 -14.25 -12.33
CA THR A 283 -17.73 -13.35 -12.58
C THR A 283 -17.87 -12.01 -11.86
N VAL A 284 -16.76 -11.31 -11.61
CA VAL A 284 -16.78 -10.04 -10.87
C VAL A 284 -17.61 -8.97 -11.61
N TYR A 285 -17.52 -8.91 -12.93
CA TYR A 285 -18.33 -7.95 -13.71
C TYR A 285 -19.82 -8.29 -13.69
N TYR A 286 -20.17 -9.57 -13.70
CA TYR A 286 -21.56 -10.00 -13.48
C TYR A 286 -22.07 -9.51 -12.12
N TYR A 287 -21.31 -9.70 -11.04
CA TYR A 287 -21.71 -9.24 -9.71
C TYR A 287 -21.80 -7.73 -9.59
N ARG A 288 -20.89 -6.98 -10.24
CA ARG A 288 -21.00 -5.53 -10.37
C ARG A 288 -22.36 -5.10 -10.90
N ASN A 289 -22.88 -5.81 -11.91
CA ASN A 289 -24.20 -5.51 -12.51
C ASN A 289 -25.34 -5.99 -11.61
N LEU A 290 -25.24 -7.20 -11.03
CA LEU A 290 -26.25 -7.77 -10.12
C LEU A 290 -26.49 -6.86 -8.91
N LEU A 291 -25.43 -6.27 -8.36
CA LEU A 291 -25.45 -5.36 -7.21
C LEU A 291 -25.71 -3.90 -7.61
N ASN A 292 -25.82 -3.60 -8.91
CA ASN A 292 -26.00 -2.24 -9.44
C ASN A 292 -24.94 -1.23 -8.94
N LEU A 293 -23.68 -1.69 -8.79
CA LEU A 293 -22.56 -0.86 -8.31
C LEU A 293 -22.01 0.03 -9.44
N ARG A 294 -22.79 1.04 -9.84
CA ARG A 294 -22.49 1.94 -10.98
C ARG A 294 -21.24 2.81 -10.78
N ASN A 295 -20.82 3.01 -9.53
CA ASN A 295 -19.59 3.70 -9.16
C ASN A 295 -18.33 2.87 -9.43
N VAL A 296 -18.46 1.56 -9.64
CA VAL A 296 -17.39 0.69 -10.17
C VAL A 296 -17.30 0.92 -11.67
N LYS A 297 -16.44 1.87 -12.06
CA LYS A 297 -16.16 2.25 -13.46
C LYS A 297 -14.81 2.94 -13.58
N GLY A 298 -14.21 2.87 -14.77
CA GLY A 298 -12.91 3.45 -15.05
C GLY A 298 -11.75 2.70 -14.38
N HIS A 299 -10.59 3.33 -14.30
CA HIS A 299 -9.39 2.76 -13.68
C HIS A 299 -9.59 2.51 -12.18
N VAL A 300 -9.03 1.40 -11.68
CA VAL A 300 -9.14 1.01 -10.25
C VAL A 300 -8.63 2.11 -9.33
N CYS A 301 -7.50 2.74 -9.63
CA CYS A 301 -6.96 3.85 -8.82
C CYS A 301 -7.95 5.00 -8.61
N ASN A 302 -8.78 5.32 -9.62
CA ASN A 302 -9.73 6.44 -9.55
C ASN A 302 -11.02 6.08 -8.79
N ALA A 303 -11.32 4.79 -8.63
CA ALA A 303 -12.53 4.29 -7.99
C ALA A 303 -12.22 3.18 -6.98
N TYR A 304 -11.04 3.24 -6.33
CA TYR A 304 -10.49 2.14 -5.54
C TYR A 304 -11.45 1.65 -4.47
N ARG A 305 -12.05 2.57 -3.71
CA ARG A 305 -13.03 2.24 -2.66
C ARG A 305 -14.26 1.51 -3.21
N ALA A 306 -14.73 1.85 -4.41
CA ALA A 306 -15.87 1.18 -5.04
C ALA A 306 -15.50 -0.24 -5.49
N TYR A 307 -14.33 -0.42 -6.13
CA TYR A 307 -13.83 -1.74 -6.48
C TYR A 307 -13.60 -2.59 -5.22
N LYS A 308 -12.94 -2.05 -4.20
CA LYS A 308 -12.69 -2.72 -2.91
C LYS A 308 -13.98 -3.28 -2.31
N VAL A 309 -15.05 -2.46 -2.24
CA VAL A 309 -16.36 -2.92 -1.75
C VAL A 309 -16.90 -4.09 -2.59
N LEU A 310 -16.89 -3.99 -3.93
CA LEU A 310 -17.34 -5.07 -4.80
C LEU A 310 -16.58 -6.38 -4.55
N TYR A 311 -15.24 -6.32 -4.51
CA TYR A 311 -14.41 -7.50 -4.28
C TYR A 311 -14.62 -8.10 -2.89
N TYR A 312 -14.76 -7.26 -1.86
CA TYR A 312 -14.97 -7.74 -0.48
C TYR A 312 -16.36 -8.33 -0.28
N THR A 313 -17.39 -7.79 -0.92
CA THR A 313 -18.72 -8.38 -0.93
C THR A 313 -18.69 -9.80 -1.52
N ILE A 314 -17.96 -9.99 -2.63
CA ILE A 314 -17.81 -11.32 -3.25
C ILE A 314 -16.99 -12.25 -2.34
N LEU A 315 -15.91 -11.75 -1.75
CA LEU A 315 -15.09 -12.52 -0.82
C LEU A 315 -15.92 -13.00 0.38
N ASP A 316 -16.65 -12.11 1.04
CA ASP A 316 -17.42 -12.46 2.23
C ASP A 316 -18.56 -13.44 1.89
N ALA A 317 -19.12 -13.35 0.69
CA ALA A 317 -20.06 -14.33 0.19
C ALA A 317 -19.42 -15.71 -0.02
N LEU A 318 -18.19 -15.76 -0.54
CA LEU A 318 -17.44 -17.01 -0.69
C LEU A 318 -17.07 -17.62 0.66
N CYS A 319 -16.61 -16.81 1.63
CA CYS A 319 -16.35 -17.28 2.99
C CYS A 319 -17.60 -17.91 3.63
N LEU A 320 -18.73 -17.20 3.57
CA LEU A 320 -19.99 -17.70 4.11
C LEU A 320 -20.45 -18.99 3.41
N LEU A 321 -20.38 -19.03 2.08
CA LEU A 321 -20.77 -20.20 1.29
C LEU A 321 -19.90 -21.43 1.61
N LEU A 322 -18.57 -21.26 1.68
CA LEU A 322 -17.64 -22.33 2.03
C LEU A 322 -17.89 -22.85 3.44
N PHE A 323 -18.14 -21.95 4.40
CA PHE A 323 -18.46 -22.33 5.77
C PHE A 323 -19.75 -23.12 5.87
N MET A 324 -20.83 -22.65 5.24
CA MET A 324 -22.11 -23.38 5.21
C MET A 324 -21.96 -24.77 4.59
N HIS A 325 -21.22 -24.88 3.48
CA HIS A 325 -20.98 -26.16 2.84
C HIS A 325 -20.18 -27.12 3.74
N PHE A 326 -19.17 -26.62 4.43
CA PHE A 326 -18.37 -27.42 5.36
C PHE A 326 -19.17 -27.89 6.59
N MET A 327 -20.12 -27.06 7.06
CA MET A 327 -21.03 -27.39 8.16
C MET A 327 -22.25 -28.23 7.74
N ASP A 328 -22.34 -28.63 6.46
CA ASP A 328 -23.47 -29.38 5.88
C ASP A 328 -24.83 -28.67 6.04
N VAL A 329 -24.84 -27.36 5.78
CA VAL A 329 -26.02 -26.48 5.92
C VAL A 329 -26.41 -25.86 4.57
N GLU A 330 -27.65 -26.10 4.13
CA GLU A 330 -28.16 -25.62 2.84
C GLU A 330 -28.78 -24.22 2.91
N ASP A 331 -29.29 -23.79 4.06
CA ASP A 331 -29.96 -22.49 4.22
C ASP A 331 -29.39 -21.68 5.38
N LEU A 332 -29.38 -20.35 5.25
CA LEU A 332 -28.85 -19.47 6.31
C LEU A 332 -29.67 -19.48 7.59
N ASP A 333 -30.92 -19.90 7.48
CA ASP A 333 -31.85 -20.02 8.60
C ASP A 333 -31.79 -21.43 9.24
N GLN A 334 -31.14 -22.40 8.59
CA GLN A 334 -30.91 -23.71 9.17
C GLN A 334 -29.83 -23.59 10.25
N GLU A 335 -30.10 -24.22 11.39
CA GLU A 335 -29.21 -24.18 12.55
C GLU A 335 -27.96 -25.03 12.30
N ILE A 336 -26.78 -24.43 12.52
CA ILE A 336 -25.51 -25.14 12.52
C ILE A 336 -25.41 -25.97 13.80
N CYS A 337 -25.12 -27.26 13.64
CA CYS A 337 -24.87 -28.16 14.76
C CYS A 337 -23.57 -27.77 15.49
N LEU A 338 -23.72 -27.12 16.64
CA LEU A 338 -22.62 -26.80 17.56
C LEU A 338 -22.29 -28.02 18.45
N PRO A 339 -21.07 -28.10 19.01
CA PRO A 339 -20.70 -29.16 19.96
C PRO A 339 -21.68 -29.30 21.13
N SER A 340 -21.90 -30.53 21.62
CA SER A 340 -22.94 -30.89 22.61
C SER A 340 -22.83 -30.16 23.96
N ASN A 341 -21.70 -29.51 24.25
CA ASN A 341 -21.43 -28.72 25.45
C ASN A 341 -21.04 -27.27 25.14
N PHE A 342 -21.38 -26.76 23.96
CA PHE A 342 -20.95 -25.45 23.48
C PHE A 342 -21.35 -24.32 24.42
N ASP A 343 -22.55 -24.34 24.99
CA ASP A 343 -23.00 -23.27 25.90
C ASP A 343 -22.17 -23.18 27.18
N THR A 344 -21.68 -24.32 27.68
CA THR A 344 -20.83 -24.40 28.88
C THR A 344 -19.35 -24.09 28.63
N LYS A 345 -18.93 -23.98 27.35
CA LYS A 345 -17.55 -23.65 27.00
C LYS A 345 -17.22 -22.19 27.30
N SER A 346 -15.98 -21.96 27.71
CA SER A 346 -15.42 -20.61 27.85
C SER A 346 -15.36 -19.89 26.50
N SER A 347 -15.25 -18.56 26.52
CA SER A 347 -15.09 -17.78 25.29
C SER A 347 -13.88 -18.21 24.47
N ALA A 348 -12.76 -18.56 25.12
CA ALA A 348 -11.55 -19.02 24.45
C ALA A 348 -11.77 -20.35 23.71
N GLU A 349 -12.39 -21.34 24.37
CA GLU A 349 -12.70 -22.63 23.74
C GLU A 349 -13.69 -22.50 22.58
N LYS A 350 -14.63 -21.55 22.66
CA LYS A 350 -15.57 -21.26 21.55
C LYS A 350 -14.81 -20.71 20.35
N ILE A 351 -13.94 -19.71 20.58
CA ILE A 351 -13.10 -19.10 19.54
C ILE A 351 -12.20 -20.16 18.89
N GLU A 352 -11.53 -20.97 19.70
CA GLU A 352 -10.68 -22.07 19.23
C GLU A 352 -11.47 -23.07 18.36
N TRP A 353 -12.71 -23.41 18.75
CA TRP A 353 -13.56 -24.25 17.92
C TRP A 353 -13.83 -23.61 16.56
N LEU A 354 -14.25 -22.34 16.51
CA LEU A 354 -14.53 -21.67 15.23
C LEU A 354 -13.27 -21.57 14.36
N ASP A 355 -12.16 -21.17 14.96
CA ASP A 355 -10.88 -21.03 14.25
C ASP A 355 -10.40 -22.36 13.71
N SER A 356 -10.62 -23.48 14.41
CA SER A 356 -10.32 -24.83 13.89
C SER A 356 -11.17 -25.21 12.68
N GLN A 357 -12.45 -24.80 12.64
CA GLN A 357 -13.30 -25.04 11.45
C GLN A 357 -12.82 -24.19 10.28
N SER A 358 -12.55 -22.91 10.52
CA SER A 358 -11.98 -21.98 9.52
C SER A 358 -10.65 -22.49 8.97
N GLU A 359 -9.77 -23.02 9.82
CA GLU A 359 -8.50 -23.61 9.43
C GLU A 359 -8.70 -24.81 8.49
N ASN A 360 -9.60 -25.74 8.83
CA ASN A 360 -9.90 -26.89 7.99
C ASN A 360 -10.44 -26.47 6.61
N ILE A 361 -11.31 -25.47 6.57
CA ILE A 361 -11.85 -24.93 5.31
C ILE A 361 -10.73 -24.31 4.48
N LEU A 362 -9.90 -23.46 5.08
CA LEU A 362 -8.78 -22.82 4.38
C LEU A 362 -7.76 -23.86 3.89
N ARG A 363 -7.48 -24.89 4.67
CA ARG A 363 -6.61 -26.00 4.26
C ARG A 363 -7.11 -26.64 2.97
N ILE A 364 -8.41 -26.91 2.85
CA ILE A 364 -9.00 -27.54 1.67
C ILE A 364 -9.06 -26.57 0.49
N TRP A 365 -9.60 -25.37 0.69
CA TRP A 365 -10.03 -24.49 -0.41
C TRP A 365 -9.06 -23.35 -0.74
N PHE A 366 -8.24 -22.92 0.22
CA PHE A 366 -7.22 -21.90 0.00
C PHE A 366 -5.86 -22.52 -0.32
N PHE A 367 -5.46 -23.53 0.47
CA PHE A 367 -4.15 -24.17 0.35
C PHE A 367 -4.15 -25.46 -0.49
N ASP A 368 -5.30 -25.90 -1.01
CA ASP A 368 -5.43 -27.13 -1.81
C ASP A 368 -4.86 -28.38 -1.11
N ASN A 369 -4.93 -28.43 0.23
CA ASN A 369 -4.29 -29.40 1.12
C ASN A 369 -2.75 -29.48 1.02
N GLU A 370 -2.12 -28.50 0.38
CA GLU A 370 -0.66 -28.37 0.32
C GLU A 370 -0.11 -27.65 1.56
N ASN A 371 0.99 -28.18 2.10
CA ASN A 371 1.69 -27.53 3.21
C ASN A 371 2.52 -26.31 2.76
N ASP A 372 2.72 -26.14 1.45
CA ASP A 372 3.64 -25.17 0.88
C ASP A 372 3.29 -24.83 -0.57
N ILE A 373 2.34 -23.90 -0.74
CA ILE A 373 1.77 -23.55 -2.06
C ILE A 373 2.77 -22.82 -2.98
N PHE A 374 3.92 -22.44 -2.43
CA PHE A 374 4.99 -21.74 -3.14
C PHE A 374 6.20 -22.64 -3.43
N ARG A 375 6.18 -23.92 -3.01
CA ARG A 375 7.29 -24.87 -3.27
C ARG A 375 7.68 -24.89 -4.74
N ASN A 376 6.73 -25.17 -5.63
CA ASN A 376 7.00 -25.27 -7.07
C ASN A 376 7.61 -23.97 -7.63
N LEU A 377 7.07 -22.81 -7.24
CA LEU A 377 7.62 -21.52 -7.68
C LEU A 377 9.06 -21.31 -7.18
N ARG A 378 9.34 -21.64 -5.92
CA ARG A 378 10.69 -21.50 -5.35
C ARG A 378 11.66 -22.51 -5.96
N ASP A 379 11.25 -23.76 -6.15
CA ASP A 379 12.09 -24.80 -6.76
C ASP A 379 12.49 -24.37 -8.18
N ILE A 380 11.56 -23.84 -8.98
CA ILE A 380 11.86 -23.34 -10.33
C ILE A 380 12.74 -22.09 -10.28
N VAL A 381 12.41 -21.09 -9.46
CA VAL A 381 13.06 -19.76 -9.51
C VAL A 381 14.45 -19.78 -8.86
N CYS A 382 14.70 -20.67 -7.90
CA CYS A 382 15.98 -20.79 -7.20
C CYS A 382 16.95 -21.81 -7.85
N ASP A 383 16.46 -22.70 -8.72
CA ASP A 383 17.31 -23.68 -9.40
C ASP A 383 18.04 -23.05 -10.59
N LYS A 384 19.35 -22.86 -10.47
CA LYS A 384 20.20 -22.28 -11.52
C LYS A 384 20.21 -23.10 -12.81
N ASP A 385 20.00 -24.41 -12.72
CA ASP A 385 20.05 -25.34 -13.85
C ASP A 385 18.69 -25.48 -14.54
N HIS A 386 17.62 -24.89 -13.95
CA HIS A 386 16.30 -24.93 -14.54
C HIS A 386 16.26 -24.14 -15.88
N PRO A 387 15.62 -24.65 -16.95
CA PRO A 387 15.61 -24.00 -18.27
C PRO A 387 15.11 -22.53 -18.26
N GLU A 388 14.15 -22.21 -17.40
CA GLU A 388 13.62 -20.84 -17.24
C GLU A 388 14.65 -19.85 -16.67
N ASN A 389 15.73 -20.35 -16.07
CA ASN A 389 16.81 -19.57 -15.47
C ASN A 389 18.08 -19.57 -16.32
N TYR A 390 18.01 -20.02 -17.58
CA TYR A 390 19.13 -20.03 -18.52
C TYR A 390 19.95 -18.73 -18.46
N TRP A 391 19.29 -17.57 -18.56
CA TRP A 391 19.97 -16.28 -18.56
C TRP A 391 20.68 -15.94 -17.26
N THR A 392 20.16 -16.40 -16.12
CA THR A 392 20.72 -16.13 -14.79
C THR A 392 21.72 -17.21 -14.34
N SER A 393 21.79 -18.34 -15.05
CA SER A 393 22.69 -19.46 -14.74
C SER A 393 24.17 -19.08 -14.84
N THR A 394 24.50 -18.12 -15.72
CA THR A 394 25.86 -17.61 -15.96
C THR A 394 26.16 -16.29 -15.28
N LEU A 395 25.35 -15.91 -14.27
CA LEU A 395 25.59 -14.71 -13.47
C LEU A 395 26.79 -14.94 -12.54
N GLU A 396 27.91 -14.28 -12.86
CA GLU A 396 29.16 -14.31 -12.08
C GLU A 396 29.65 -12.88 -11.87
N GLU A 397 29.97 -12.53 -10.63
CA GLU A 397 30.50 -11.20 -10.25
C GLU A 397 29.64 -10.00 -10.74
N GLY A 398 28.34 -10.21 -10.93
CA GLY A 398 27.41 -9.18 -11.42
C GLY A 398 27.40 -8.99 -12.94
N ARG A 399 27.97 -9.92 -13.72
CA ARG A 399 27.89 -9.95 -15.19
C ARG A 399 27.39 -11.30 -15.68
N PHE A 400 26.73 -11.30 -16.83
CA PHE A 400 26.26 -12.53 -17.47
C PHE A 400 27.27 -13.00 -18.50
N ARG A 401 27.90 -14.16 -18.27
CA ARG A 401 28.78 -14.78 -19.25
C ARG A 401 27.95 -15.42 -20.37
N CYS A 402 28.43 -15.34 -21.60
CA CYS A 402 27.84 -16.09 -22.70
C CYS A 402 28.05 -17.60 -22.50
N HIS A 403 27.02 -18.39 -22.79
CA HIS A 403 27.08 -19.85 -22.65
C HIS A 403 28.02 -20.50 -23.68
N HIS A 404 28.38 -19.77 -24.74
CA HIS A 404 29.09 -20.30 -25.90
C HIS A 404 30.44 -19.62 -26.16
N CYS A 405 30.79 -18.58 -25.40
CA CYS A 405 32.10 -17.94 -25.50
C CYS A 405 32.50 -17.22 -24.19
N GLU A 406 33.68 -16.60 -24.19
CA GLU A 406 34.22 -15.89 -23.02
C GLU A 406 33.67 -14.47 -22.84
N LYS A 407 32.82 -14.00 -23.77
CA LYS A 407 32.27 -12.64 -23.67
C LYS A 407 31.30 -12.56 -22.50
N THR A 408 31.45 -11.49 -21.73
CA THR A 408 30.55 -11.18 -20.61
C THR A 408 29.75 -9.92 -20.94
N TYR A 409 28.48 -9.96 -20.58
CA TYR A 409 27.54 -8.92 -20.83
C TYR A 409 27.09 -8.33 -19.51
N ALA A 410 26.89 -7.03 -19.58
CA ALA A 410 26.14 -6.33 -18.59
C ALA A 410 24.71 -6.89 -18.56
N HIS A 411 24.00 -6.76 -19.67
CA HIS A 411 22.55 -6.94 -19.74
C HIS A 411 22.16 -8.30 -20.30
N VAL A 412 21.14 -8.96 -19.72
CA VAL A 412 20.52 -10.16 -20.32
C VAL A 412 20.05 -9.89 -21.75
N GLY A 413 19.46 -8.73 -22.04
CA GLY A 413 19.05 -8.38 -23.41
C GLY A 413 20.23 -8.25 -24.38
N SER A 414 21.40 -7.81 -23.91
CA SER A 414 22.63 -7.77 -24.72
C SER A 414 23.21 -9.16 -24.92
N LEU A 415 23.19 -9.99 -23.88
CA LEU A 415 23.57 -11.40 -23.95
C LEU A 415 22.69 -12.15 -24.95
N GLN A 416 21.37 -12.00 -24.85
CA GLN A 416 20.40 -12.58 -25.77
C GLN A 416 20.70 -12.17 -27.21
N THR A 417 20.87 -10.86 -27.46
CA THR A 417 21.20 -10.35 -28.80
C THR A 417 22.53 -10.92 -29.31
N HIS A 418 23.50 -11.13 -28.42
CA HIS A 418 24.79 -11.71 -28.78
C HIS A 418 24.68 -13.19 -29.14
N GLU A 419 24.03 -13.99 -28.31
CA GLU A 419 23.84 -15.42 -28.55
C GLU A 419 23.01 -15.67 -29.80
N GLU A 420 21.95 -14.88 -30.03
CA GLU A 420 21.16 -14.93 -31.26
C GLU A 420 22.00 -14.59 -32.50
N ARG A 421 22.84 -13.54 -32.46
CA ARG A 421 23.56 -13.06 -33.67
C ARG A 421 24.88 -13.76 -33.96
N ILE A 422 25.59 -14.20 -32.92
CA ILE A 422 26.94 -14.75 -33.05
C ILE A 422 26.94 -16.28 -32.94
N HIS A 423 26.00 -16.84 -32.18
CA HIS A 423 25.92 -18.28 -31.93
C HIS A 423 24.67 -18.94 -32.54
N ASP A 424 23.77 -18.17 -33.17
CA ASP A 424 22.52 -18.63 -33.78
C ASP A 424 21.62 -19.40 -32.78
N ILE A 425 21.66 -18.99 -31.51
CA ILE A 425 20.89 -19.63 -30.43
C ILE A 425 19.56 -18.93 -30.27
N HIS A 426 18.48 -19.72 -30.42
CA HIS A 426 17.11 -19.28 -30.17
C HIS A 426 16.48 -20.12 -29.07
N ILE A 427 16.30 -19.53 -27.89
CA ILE A 427 15.62 -20.19 -26.77
C ILE A 427 14.13 -20.25 -27.08
N ALA A 428 13.59 -21.46 -27.14
CA ALA A 428 12.17 -21.69 -27.33
C ALA A 428 11.38 -21.06 -26.17
N LYS A 429 10.32 -20.32 -26.49
CA LYS A 429 9.35 -19.87 -25.48
C LYS A 429 8.66 -21.09 -24.88
N THR A 430 8.42 -21.05 -23.57
CA THR A 430 7.74 -22.10 -22.81
C THR A 430 6.48 -22.56 -23.56
N SER A 431 6.37 -23.86 -23.80
CA SER A 431 5.26 -24.45 -24.53
C SER A 431 3.94 -24.18 -23.81
N LYS A 432 2.89 -23.79 -24.55
CA LYS A 432 1.53 -23.66 -23.99
C LYS A 432 1.14 -24.97 -23.30
N LYS A 433 0.76 -24.89 -22.02
CA LYS A 433 0.25 -26.00 -21.22
C LYS A 433 -0.88 -26.70 -21.99
N GLN A 434 -0.90 -28.04 -21.98
CA GLN A 434 -2.00 -28.80 -22.57
C GLN A 434 -3.29 -28.45 -21.83
N LYS A 435 -4.37 -28.21 -22.57
CA LYS A 435 -5.70 -27.96 -21.98
C LYS A 435 -6.16 -29.21 -21.25
N ASP A 436 -6.39 -29.09 -19.95
CA ASP A 436 -7.03 -30.13 -19.17
C ASP A 436 -8.52 -30.21 -19.56
N LYS A 437 -8.95 -31.34 -20.10
CA LYS A 437 -10.34 -31.55 -20.53
C LYS A 437 -11.30 -31.68 -19.34
N ASN A 438 -10.79 -31.99 -18.16
CA ASN A 438 -11.57 -32.13 -16.94
C ASN A 438 -11.71 -30.82 -16.15
N GLN A 439 -11.10 -29.73 -16.61
CA GLN A 439 -11.07 -28.47 -15.88
C GLN A 439 -12.47 -27.86 -15.70
N ASP A 440 -12.73 -27.33 -14.50
CA ASP A 440 -13.90 -26.51 -14.18
C ASP A 440 -13.48 -25.04 -14.08
N HIS A 441 -13.58 -24.30 -15.19
CA HIS A 441 -13.08 -22.93 -15.26
C HIS A 441 -13.81 -21.99 -14.29
N LEU A 442 -15.09 -22.23 -13.98
CA LEU A 442 -15.84 -21.37 -13.06
C LEU A 442 -15.37 -21.58 -11.62
N GLN A 443 -15.24 -22.83 -11.19
CA GLN A 443 -14.73 -23.14 -9.86
C GLN A 443 -13.29 -22.66 -9.70
N ASP A 444 -12.42 -22.95 -10.66
CA ASP A 444 -11.01 -22.55 -10.60
C ASP A 444 -10.86 -21.02 -10.56
N TYR A 445 -11.62 -20.29 -11.38
CA TYR A 445 -11.67 -18.83 -11.33
C TYR A 445 -12.13 -18.29 -9.97
N LEU A 446 -13.17 -18.88 -9.37
CA LEU A 446 -13.69 -18.43 -8.08
C LEU A 446 -12.72 -18.72 -6.94
N LEU A 447 -12.02 -19.84 -6.97
CA LEU A 447 -10.98 -20.16 -5.98
C LEU A 447 -9.75 -19.27 -6.16
N MET A 448 -9.35 -18.98 -7.40
CA MET A 448 -8.32 -17.99 -7.69
C MET A 448 -8.72 -16.61 -7.15
N LEU A 449 -9.96 -16.17 -7.41
CA LEU A 449 -10.50 -14.91 -6.91
C LEU A 449 -10.53 -14.90 -5.38
N PHE A 450 -11.01 -15.96 -4.73
CA PHE A 450 -10.99 -16.12 -3.28
C PHE A 450 -9.59 -15.91 -2.71
N LYS A 451 -8.59 -16.60 -3.27
CA LYS A 451 -7.18 -16.51 -2.82
C LYS A 451 -6.63 -15.08 -2.98
N LEU A 452 -6.77 -14.50 -4.17
CA LEU A 452 -6.29 -13.16 -4.49
C LEU A 452 -6.92 -12.09 -3.59
N VAL A 453 -8.23 -12.13 -3.39
CA VAL A 453 -8.94 -11.11 -2.59
C VAL A 453 -8.69 -11.30 -1.09
N MET A 454 -8.52 -12.55 -0.62
CA MET A 454 -8.08 -12.81 0.76
C MET A 454 -6.70 -12.21 1.03
N TRP A 455 -5.72 -12.35 0.12
CA TRP A 455 -4.42 -11.67 0.29
C TRP A 455 -4.53 -10.15 0.26
N HIS A 456 -5.38 -9.60 -0.60
CA HIS A 456 -5.64 -8.15 -0.61
C HIS A 456 -6.22 -7.69 0.73
N LYS A 457 -7.24 -8.38 1.26
CA LYS A 457 -7.84 -8.10 2.58
C LYS A 457 -6.81 -8.30 3.71
N ASN A 458 -5.86 -9.22 3.54
CA ASN A 458 -4.75 -9.43 4.46
C ASN A 458 -3.85 -8.19 4.58
N LEU A 459 -3.40 -7.65 3.44
CA LEU A 459 -2.62 -6.41 3.42
C LEU A 459 -3.44 -5.22 3.94
N ASP A 460 -4.67 -5.06 3.48
CA ASP A 460 -5.52 -3.93 3.82
C ASP A 460 -5.80 -3.84 5.33
N THR A 461 -6.21 -4.95 5.94
CA THR A 461 -6.44 -4.98 7.39
C THR A 461 -5.15 -4.88 8.21
N SER A 462 -3.99 -5.23 7.65
CA SER A 462 -2.70 -4.99 8.33
C SER A 462 -2.43 -3.50 8.50
N VAL A 463 -2.86 -2.66 7.54
CA VAL A 463 -2.80 -1.20 7.66
C VAL A 463 -3.69 -0.74 8.80
N ASP A 464 -4.98 -1.12 8.80
CA ASP A 464 -5.94 -0.72 9.82
C ASP A 464 -5.45 -1.08 11.24
N MET A 465 -4.96 -2.31 11.40
CA MET A 465 -4.46 -2.85 12.67
C MET A 465 -3.11 -2.26 13.08
N GLY A 466 -2.35 -1.65 12.17
CA GLY A 466 -1.00 -1.19 12.46
C GLY A 466 0.02 -2.34 12.54
N ASP A 467 -0.22 -3.44 11.83
CA ASP A 467 0.65 -4.62 11.79
C ASP A 467 1.66 -4.52 10.63
N GLY A 468 2.82 -3.96 10.97
CA GLY A 468 3.90 -3.74 10.02
C GLY A 468 4.54 -5.02 9.49
N GLU A 469 4.61 -6.07 10.30
CA GLU A 469 5.24 -7.34 9.88
C GLU A 469 4.40 -8.04 8.82
N ARG A 470 3.08 -8.05 9.03
CA ARG A 470 2.10 -8.53 8.04
C ARG A 470 2.11 -7.69 6.77
N ALA A 471 2.12 -6.36 6.91
CA ALA A 471 2.20 -5.44 5.78
C ALA A 471 3.47 -5.66 4.95
N VAL A 472 4.66 -5.78 5.57
CA VAL A 472 5.90 -6.01 4.83
C VAL A 472 5.94 -7.40 4.19
N ARG A 473 5.58 -8.46 4.94
CA ARG A 473 5.63 -9.85 4.45
C ARG A 473 4.72 -10.08 3.24
N SER A 474 3.57 -9.41 3.18
CA SER A 474 2.66 -9.53 2.03
C SER A 474 3.30 -9.14 0.69
N SER A 475 4.36 -8.31 0.68
CA SER A 475 5.07 -7.95 -0.55
C SER A 475 5.65 -9.15 -1.32
N LYS A 476 6.03 -10.23 -0.62
CA LYS A 476 6.48 -11.50 -1.22
C LYS A 476 5.35 -12.23 -1.95
N TYR A 477 4.12 -12.14 -1.43
CA TYR A 477 2.93 -12.72 -2.06
C TYR A 477 2.44 -11.87 -3.25
N GLU A 478 2.63 -10.55 -3.18
CA GLU A 478 2.28 -9.62 -4.26
C GLU A 478 3.22 -9.73 -5.47
N LEU A 479 4.52 -9.98 -5.24
CA LEU A 479 5.56 -9.97 -6.29
C LEU A 479 5.21 -10.88 -7.49
N PRO A 480 4.86 -12.18 -7.29
CA PRO A 480 4.46 -13.05 -8.39
C PRO A 480 3.22 -12.54 -9.16
N VAL A 481 2.24 -11.95 -8.47
CA VAL A 481 1.02 -11.41 -9.11
C VAL A 481 1.34 -10.16 -9.93
N TYR A 482 2.17 -9.27 -9.40
CA TYR A 482 2.62 -8.09 -10.14
C TYR A 482 3.43 -8.49 -11.38
N HIS A 483 4.28 -9.49 -11.25
CA HIS A 483 5.06 -10.01 -12.38
C HIS A 483 4.15 -10.58 -13.48
N LEU A 484 3.23 -11.48 -13.11
CA LEU A 484 2.26 -12.09 -14.04
C LEU A 484 1.40 -11.05 -14.77
N THR A 485 1.03 -9.98 -14.07
CA THR A 485 0.15 -8.91 -14.61
C THR A 485 0.93 -7.75 -15.26
N ASN A 486 2.24 -7.89 -15.42
CA ASN A 486 3.15 -6.89 -15.99
C ASN A 486 3.07 -5.53 -15.26
N LYS A 487 2.89 -5.56 -13.94
CA LYS A 487 2.94 -4.41 -13.02
C LYS A 487 4.38 -4.18 -12.53
N VAL A 488 5.31 -4.09 -13.49
CA VAL A 488 6.78 -4.08 -13.26
C VAL A 488 7.22 -3.09 -12.19
N LYS A 489 6.67 -1.87 -12.17
CA LYS A 489 7.02 -0.85 -11.15
C LYS A 489 6.77 -1.36 -9.73
N TYR A 490 5.65 -2.05 -9.50
CA TYR A 490 5.28 -2.58 -8.20
C TYR A 490 5.96 -3.91 -7.89
N SER A 491 6.28 -4.74 -8.90
CA SER A 491 7.21 -5.86 -8.72
C SER A 491 8.55 -5.38 -8.16
N ILE A 492 9.11 -4.29 -8.72
CA ILE A 492 10.34 -3.67 -8.20
C ILE A 492 10.13 -3.15 -6.78
N GLY A 493 8.98 -2.56 -6.49
CA GLY A 493 8.63 -2.10 -5.14
C GLY A 493 8.65 -3.24 -4.11
N SER A 494 8.08 -4.40 -4.45
CA SER A 494 8.11 -5.59 -3.60
C SER A 494 9.53 -6.12 -3.39
N ILE A 495 10.36 -6.15 -4.44
CA ILE A 495 11.77 -6.54 -4.35
C ILE A 495 12.52 -5.57 -3.42
N HIS A 496 12.36 -4.27 -3.60
CA HIS A 496 13.03 -3.28 -2.76
C HIS A 496 12.61 -3.37 -1.30
N LEU A 497 11.30 -3.48 -1.02
CA LEU A 497 10.80 -3.58 0.35
C LEU A 497 11.29 -4.86 1.05
N THR A 498 11.30 -5.98 0.32
CA THR A 498 11.83 -7.25 0.83
C THR A 498 13.33 -7.15 1.10
N ALA A 499 14.09 -6.54 0.18
CA ALA A 499 15.53 -6.41 0.34
C ALA A 499 15.93 -5.49 1.50
N LEU A 500 15.22 -4.37 1.68
CA LEU A 500 15.40 -3.48 2.83
C LEU A 500 15.19 -4.20 4.17
N THR A 501 14.33 -5.22 4.20
CA THR A 501 13.97 -5.95 5.43
C THR A 501 14.65 -7.31 5.58
N SER A 502 15.42 -7.74 4.58
CA SER A 502 16.11 -9.06 4.56
C SER A 502 17.63 -8.98 4.63
N GLY A 503 18.22 -7.79 4.84
CA GLY A 503 19.67 -7.68 5.07
C GLY A 503 20.30 -6.32 4.77
N ILE A 504 19.63 -5.44 4.02
CA ILE A 504 20.23 -4.14 3.65
C ILE A 504 20.28 -3.15 4.83
N LEU A 505 19.23 -3.11 5.65
CA LEU A 505 19.15 -2.21 6.79
C LEU A 505 19.70 -2.89 8.05
N SER A 506 20.21 -2.08 8.99
CA SER A 506 20.50 -2.59 10.34
C SER A 506 19.20 -3.07 11.01
N GLU A 507 19.30 -3.95 12.01
CA GLU A 507 18.10 -4.46 12.70
C GLU A 507 17.24 -3.34 13.31
N ASP A 508 17.86 -2.29 13.87
CA ASP A 508 17.14 -1.11 14.37
C ASP A 508 16.39 -0.37 13.25
N GLN A 509 17.03 -0.18 12.09
CA GLN A 509 16.40 0.51 10.96
C GLN A 509 15.29 -0.34 10.32
N LYS A 510 15.51 -1.65 10.20
CA LYS A 510 14.50 -2.61 9.76
C LYS A 510 13.30 -2.60 10.69
N GLU A 511 13.51 -2.64 12.00
CA GLU A 511 12.43 -2.61 12.98
C GLU A 511 11.65 -1.28 12.90
N ARG A 512 12.34 -0.15 12.74
CA ARG A 512 11.70 1.15 12.48
C ARG A 512 10.89 1.16 11.19
N LEU A 513 11.45 0.66 10.09
CA LEU A 513 10.80 0.59 8.78
C LEU A 513 9.53 -0.24 8.83
N VAL A 514 9.56 -1.37 9.54
CA VAL A 514 8.43 -2.29 9.68
C VAL A 514 7.37 -1.68 10.59
N ALA A 515 7.71 -1.25 11.79
CA ALA A 515 6.73 -0.87 12.81
C ALA A 515 6.05 0.49 12.58
N ASN A 516 6.68 1.40 11.83
CA ASN A 516 6.22 2.79 11.68
C ASN A 516 5.73 3.12 10.25
N ARG A 517 4.94 2.23 9.65
CA ARG A 517 4.35 2.40 8.30
C ARG A 517 2.97 3.05 8.30
N PHE A 518 2.46 3.43 9.46
CA PHE A 518 1.06 3.85 9.61
C PHE A 518 0.92 5.08 10.50
N VAL A 519 -0.11 5.86 10.21
CA VAL A 519 -0.52 7.04 10.98
C VAL A 519 -1.89 6.80 11.61
N ASN A 520 -2.03 7.18 12.88
CA ASN A 520 -3.32 7.16 13.56
C ASN A 520 -3.65 8.57 14.05
N LEU A 521 -4.69 9.17 13.46
CA LEU A 521 -5.09 10.55 13.75
C LEU A 521 -6.07 10.62 14.94
N GLN A 522 -6.93 9.61 15.08
CA GLN A 522 -8.05 9.62 16.01
C GLN A 522 -7.74 8.96 17.35
N GLY A 523 -6.72 8.11 17.39
CA GLY A 523 -6.45 7.17 18.49
C GLY A 523 -7.32 5.92 18.37
N GLY A 524 -7.05 4.93 19.22
CA GLY A 524 -7.75 3.64 19.24
C GLY A 524 -7.19 2.64 18.23
N LYS A 525 -7.20 1.35 18.59
CA LYS A 525 -6.80 0.24 17.70
C LYS A 525 -7.71 0.21 16.46
N ASN A 526 -7.18 -0.29 15.34
CA ASN A 526 -7.90 -0.43 14.07
C ASN A 526 -8.29 0.89 13.36
N ASN A 527 -7.71 2.02 13.78
CA ASN A 527 -7.94 3.35 13.19
C ASN A 527 -6.71 3.91 12.47
N ASN A 528 -5.78 3.03 12.08
CA ASN A 528 -4.59 3.43 11.36
C ASN A 528 -4.89 3.57 9.87
N ILE A 529 -4.20 4.48 9.20
CA ILE A 529 -4.15 4.59 7.74
C ILE A 529 -2.68 4.60 7.30
N SER A 530 -2.46 4.32 6.03
CA SER A 530 -1.12 4.39 5.43
C SER A 530 -0.63 5.84 5.34
N LEU A 531 0.69 6.03 5.34
CA LEU A 531 1.30 7.36 5.37
C LEU A 531 0.99 8.18 4.12
N ASP A 532 1.03 7.55 2.95
CA ASP A 532 0.70 8.18 1.68
C ASP A 532 -0.82 8.42 1.50
N GLU A 533 -1.70 7.63 2.11
CA GLU A 533 -3.14 7.96 2.15
C GLU A 533 -3.38 9.26 2.94
N TYR A 534 -2.67 9.45 4.06
CA TYR A 534 -2.77 10.71 4.80
C TYR A 534 -2.24 11.90 3.99
N LEU A 535 -1.15 11.72 3.24
CA LEU A 535 -0.66 12.77 2.35
C LEU A 535 -1.66 13.10 1.23
N GLU A 536 -2.35 12.11 0.67
CA GLU A 536 -3.41 12.32 -0.31
C GLU A 536 -4.60 13.10 0.29
N MET A 537 -4.94 12.84 1.56
CA MET A 537 -5.91 13.66 2.29
C MET A 537 -5.43 15.11 2.42
N LEU A 538 -4.17 15.33 2.81
CA LEU A 538 -3.58 16.67 2.89
C LEU A 538 -3.53 17.37 1.52
N ASN A 539 -3.26 16.64 0.43
CA ASN A 539 -3.28 17.14 -0.93
C ASN A 539 -4.68 17.60 -1.34
N ARG A 540 -5.70 16.79 -1.07
CA ARG A 540 -7.09 17.16 -1.33
C ARG A 540 -7.50 18.39 -0.54
N ASP A 541 -7.22 18.41 0.76
CA ASP A 541 -7.72 19.48 1.63
C ASP A 541 -6.95 20.80 1.37
N SER A 542 -5.65 20.73 1.08
CA SER A 542 -4.88 21.91 0.63
C SER A 542 -5.37 22.45 -0.72
N LYS A 543 -5.78 21.60 -1.68
CA LYS A 543 -6.37 22.05 -2.96
C LYS A 543 -7.65 22.87 -2.74
N ILE A 544 -8.47 22.49 -1.75
CA ILE A 544 -9.69 23.21 -1.32
C ILE A 544 -9.32 24.58 -0.73
N ALA A 545 -8.38 24.60 0.23
CA ALA A 545 -7.89 25.84 0.87
C ALA A 545 -7.19 26.81 -0.11
N CYS A 546 -6.59 26.28 -1.19
CA CYS A 546 -5.97 27.06 -2.25
C CYS A 546 -6.97 27.78 -3.18
N SER A 547 -8.28 27.73 -2.97
CA SER A 547 -9.26 28.40 -3.84
C SER A 547 -9.15 29.94 -3.83
N GLY A 548 -8.72 30.53 -2.71
CA GLY A 548 -8.45 31.96 -2.58
C GLY A 548 -7.05 32.42 -3.07
N HIS A 549 -6.11 31.50 -3.23
CA HIS A 549 -4.71 31.77 -3.58
C HIS A 549 -4.45 31.45 -5.06
N LYS A 550 -4.17 32.47 -5.88
CA LYS A 550 -4.14 32.32 -7.35
C LYS A 550 -2.74 32.24 -7.97
N THR A 551 -1.68 32.57 -7.25
CA THR A 551 -0.30 32.49 -7.76
C THR A 551 0.45 31.33 -7.12
N LYS A 552 1.41 30.77 -7.86
CA LYS A 552 2.29 29.69 -7.37
C LYS A 552 2.98 30.10 -6.06
N ASP A 553 3.57 31.29 -6.03
CA ASP A 553 4.30 31.80 -4.86
C ASP A 553 3.40 31.99 -3.64
N SER A 554 2.16 32.43 -3.86
CA SER A 554 1.17 32.56 -2.78
C SER A 554 0.76 31.19 -2.23
N ILE A 555 0.51 30.21 -3.10
CA ILE A 555 0.18 28.84 -2.68
C ILE A 555 1.32 28.24 -1.84
N ILE A 556 2.57 28.37 -2.32
CA ILE A 556 3.74 27.86 -1.60
C ILE A 556 3.90 28.55 -0.24
N SER A 557 3.81 29.88 -0.19
CA SER A 557 4.00 30.67 1.03
C SER A 557 2.99 30.33 2.14
N HIS A 558 1.78 29.93 1.76
CA HIS A 558 0.69 29.62 2.70
C HIS A 558 0.46 28.11 2.90
N SER A 559 1.25 27.26 2.22
CA SER A 559 1.04 25.81 2.19
C SER A 559 1.06 25.13 3.56
N LYS A 560 1.98 25.55 4.44
CA LYS A 560 2.09 25.03 5.82
C LYS A 560 0.90 25.41 6.69
N GLU A 561 0.16 26.48 6.37
CA GLU A 561 -0.97 26.95 7.18
C GLU A 561 -2.22 26.08 6.96
N TYR A 562 -2.38 25.51 5.76
CA TYR A 562 -3.63 24.85 5.36
C TYR A 562 -4.09 23.75 6.32
N PRO A 563 -3.25 22.79 6.73
CA PRO A 563 -3.69 21.73 7.65
C PRO A 563 -4.17 22.27 9.00
N HIS A 564 -3.55 23.34 9.49
CA HIS A 564 -3.95 23.98 10.76
C HIS A 564 -5.25 24.75 10.64
N LEU A 565 -5.45 25.47 9.53
CA LEU A 565 -6.71 26.14 9.24
C LEU A 565 -7.87 25.15 9.19
N ILE A 566 -7.67 24.01 8.50
CA ILE A 566 -8.68 22.95 8.38
C ILE A 566 -9.00 22.34 9.75
N ASN A 567 -7.97 21.98 10.52
CA ASN A 567 -8.16 21.41 11.87
C ASN A 567 -8.86 22.38 12.82
N PHE A 568 -8.46 23.66 12.80
CA PHE A 568 -9.10 24.71 13.60
C PHE A 568 -10.60 24.77 13.31
N ILE A 569 -10.98 24.68 12.03
CA ILE A 569 -12.37 24.80 11.59
C ILE A 569 -13.15 23.56 11.92
N SER A 570 -12.58 22.38 11.72
CA SER A 570 -13.21 21.13 12.15
C SER A 570 -13.49 21.13 13.66
N HIS A 571 -12.58 21.66 14.48
CA HIS A 571 -12.83 21.82 15.92
C HIS A 571 -13.87 22.90 16.21
N PHE A 572 -13.82 24.03 15.51
CA PHE A 572 -14.81 25.09 15.67
C PHE A 572 -16.22 24.60 15.34
N ASP A 573 -16.39 23.89 14.22
CA ASP A 573 -17.65 23.26 13.80
C ASP A 573 -18.13 22.24 14.83
N SER A 574 -17.22 21.44 15.41
CA SER A 574 -17.54 20.49 16.47
C SER A 574 -18.02 21.17 17.74
N ILE A 575 -17.39 22.27 18.16
CA ILE A 575 -17.75 23.01 19.39
C ILE A 575 -19.07 23.76 19.20
N THR A 576 -19.30 24.29 18.00
CA THR A 576 -20.51 25.08 17.68
C THR A 576 -21.66 24.23 17.17
N GLU A 577 -21.46 22.91 17.07
CA GLU A 577 -22.40 21.95 16.47
C GLU A 577 -22.85 22.33 15.05
N VAL A 578 -22.04 23.12 14.33
CA VAL A 578 -22.25 23.44 12.93
C VAL A 578 -22.00 22.18 12.12
N LYS A 579 -23.06 21.44 11.85
CA LYS A 579 -23.00 20.25 11.02
C LYS A 579 -23.04 20.69 9.56
N ALA A 580 -22.02 20.33 8.78
CA ALA A 580 -22.17 20.30 7.33
C ALA A 580 -23.46 19.53 7.00
N ARG A 581 -24.26 20.02 6.03
CA ARG A 581 -25.45 19.31 5.56
C ARG A 581 -24.99 17.95 5.02
N LYS A 582 -25.00 16.92 5.88
CA LYS A 582 -24.82 15.55 5.44
C LYS A 582 -26.03 15.26 4.57
N GLY A 583 -25.80 15.07 3.27
CA GLY A 583 -26.80 14.39 2.45
C GLY A 583 -27.20 13.13 3.21
N PHE A 584 -28.50 12.89 3.37
CA PHE A 584 -29.01 11.65 3.95
C PHE A 584 -28.64 10.51 3.01
N HIS A 585 -27.41 10.05 3.08
CA HIS A 585 -26.99 8.81 2.45
C HIS A 585 -27.44 7.70 3.40
N HIS A 586 -28.56 7.06 3.08
CA HIS A 586 -28.89 5.75 3.67
C HIS A 586 -27.65 4.88 3.50
N ILE A 587 -27.07 4.40 4.60
CA ILE A 587 -25.93 3.48 4.55
C ILE A 587 -26.46 2.22 3.85
N PRO A 588 -25.99 1.86 2.64
CA PRO A 588 -26.46 0.66 1.97
C PRO A 588 -26.16 -0.55 2.85
N ASN A 589 -27.08 -1.52 2.88
CA ASN A 589 -26.90 -2.70 3.72
C ASN A 589 -25.90 -3.67 3.08
N TYR A 590 -24.61 -3.51 3.41
CA TYR A 590 -23.52 -4.37 2.93
C TYR A 590 -23.84 -5.87 3.06
N LYS A 591 -24.47 -6.27 4.18
CA LYS A 591 -24.83 -7.65 4.43
C LYS A 591 -25.86 -8.17 3.43
N GLU A 592 -26.85 -7.37 3.03
CA GLU A 592 -27.82 -7.78 2.01
C GLU A 592 -27.16 -8.07 0.67
N ASP A 593 -26.17 -7.27 0.27
CA ASP A 593 -25.41 -7.51 -0.96
C ASP A 593 -24.59 -8.81 -0.87
N VAL A 594 -23.95 -9.09 0.27
CA VAL A 594 -23.25 -10.36 0.53
C VAL A 594 -24.23 -11.53 0.38
N LEU A 595 -25.38 -11.49 1.06
CA LEU A 595 -26.38 -12.56 1.00
C LEU A 595 -26.94 -12.76 -0.41
N LYS A 596 -27.07 -11.69 -1.20
CA LYS A 596 -27.49 -11.77 -2.60
C LYS A 596 -26.46 -12.52 -3.46
N VAL A 597 -25.17 -12.27 -3.24
CA VAL A 597 -24.09 -13.02 -3.93
C VAL A 597 -24.06 -14.48 -3.49
N VAL A 598 -24.23 -14.79 -2.19
CA VAL A 598 -24.29 -16.17 -1.68
C VAL A 598 -25.38 -16.98 -2.38
N ARG A 599 -26.61 -16.45 -2.46
CA ARG A 599 -27.73 -17.13 -3.16
C ARG A 599 -27.40 -17.38 -4.63
N ASP A 600 -26.77 -16.42 -5.29
CA ASP A 600 -26.41 -16.54 -6.69
C ASP A 600 -25.33 -17.61 -6.93
N LEU A 601 -24.28 -17.63 -6.10
CA LEU A 601 -23.21 -18.65 -6.14
C LEU A 601 -23.76 -20.05 -5.85
N LYS A 602 -24.67 -20.20 -4.89
CA LYS A 602 -25.35 -21.47 -4.59
C LYS A 602 -26.13 -22.01 -5.79
N LEU A 603 -26.95 -21.17 -6.40
CA LEU A 603 -27.70 -21.52 -7.61
C LEU A 603 -26.81 -21.87 -8.81
N ALA A 604 -25.57 -21.40 -8.83
CA ALA A 604 -24.58 -21.74 -9.85
C ALA A 604 -23.79 -23.04 -9.52
N ASN A 605 -24.05 -23.67 -8.36
CA ASN A 605 -23.39 -24.88 -7.89
C ASN A 605 -21.85 -24.81 -7.97
N VAL A 606 -21.26 -23.73 -7.44
CA VAL A 606 -19.84 -23.41 -7.64
C VAL A 606 -18.88 -24.28 -6.83
N LEU A 607 -19.35 -24.89 -5.74
CA LEU A 607 -18.53 -25.76 -4.88
C LEU A 607 -18.46 -27.21 -5.38
N THR A 608 -19.39 -27.63 -6.23
CA THR A 608 -19.33 -28.95 -6.86
C THR A 608 -18.52 -28.86 -8.15
N HIS A 609 -17.45 -29.66 -8.23
CA HIS A 609 -16.64 -29.75 -9.46
C HIS A 609 -17.52 -30.26 -10.62
N THR A 610 -17.59 -29.49 -11.69
CA THR A 610 -18.35 -29.83 -12.89
C THR A 610 -17.39 -29.84 -14.10
N PRO A 611 -16.98 -31.03 -14.59
CA PRO A 611 -16.03 -31.16 -15.69
C PRO A 611 -16.43 -30.35 -16.92
N SER A 612 -15.46 -29.64 -17.51
CA SER A 612 -15.64 -28.83 -18.72
C SER A 612 -16.62 -27.65 -18.58
N ARG A 613 -16.99 -27.24 -17.37
CA ARG A 613 -17.75 -25.99 -17.15
C ARG A 613 -16.88 -24.79 -17.50
N SER A 614 -17.33 -23.99 -18.47
CA SER A 614 -16.55 -22.86 -19.01
C SER A 614 -17.35 -21.56 -19.10
N PHE A 615 -16.67 -20.43 -19.01
CA PHE A 615 -17.24 -19.12 -19.34
C PHE A 615 -17.47 -18.96 -20.84
N LYS A 616 -18.43 -18.10 -21.21
CA LYS A 616 -18.53 -17.57 -22.58
C LYS A 616 -17.38 -16.61 -22.88
N CYS A 617 -16.94 -15.85 -21.88
CA CYS A 617 -15.77 -14.98 -21.98
C CYS A 617 -14.47 -15.79 -22.02
N LEU A 618 -13.66 -15.57 -23.07
CA LEU A 618 -12.37 -16.23 -23.27
C LEU A 618 -11.17 -15.45 -22.69
N LYS A 619 -11.41 -14.28 -22.10
CA LYS A 619 -10.35 -13.38 -21.61
C LYS A 619 -10.01 -13.54 -20.13
N LEU A 620 -10.86 -14.23 -19.37
CA LEU A 620 -10.64 -14.45 -17.95
C LEU A 620 -9.60 -15.55 -17.74
N VAL A 621 -8.77 -15.36 -16.72
CA VAL A 621 -7.83 -16.38 -16.25
C VAL A 621 -8.61 -17.40 -15.43
N ALA A 622 -8.41 -18.69 -15.72
CA ALA A 622 -9.10 -19.80 -15.05
C ALA A 622 -8.12 -20.77 -14.38
N GLU A 623 -6.98 -20.26 -13.89
CA GLU A 623 -5.99 -21.07 -13.15
C GLU A 623 -6.26 -20.97 -11.65
N ARG A 624 -6.54 -22.09 -10.99
CA ARG A 624 -6.86 -22.15 -9.56
C ARG A 624 -5.74 -21.61 -8.67
N ASN A 625 -4.49 -21.94 -8.99
CA ASN A 625 -3.32 -21.38 -8.33
C ASN A 625 -2.87 -20.12 -9.08
N PRO A 626 -3.06 -18.91 -8.51
CA PRO A 626 -2.73 -17.66 -9.18
C PRO A 626 -1.22 -17.46 -9.43
N PHE A 627 -0.36 -18.32 -8.88
CA PHE A 627 1.10 -18.23 -9.03
C PHE A 627 1.69 -19.26 -9.98
N GLN A 628 0.89 -20.20 -10.47
CA GLN A 628 1.36 -21.37 -11.21
C GLN A 628 2.31 -21.01 -12.35
N ASP A 629 2.04 -19.91 -13.06
CA ASP A 629 2.78 -19.45 -14.23
C ASP A 629 3.53 -18.14 -13.98
N ALA A 630 3.81 -17.80 -12.72
CA ALA A 630 4.53 -16.59 -12.37
C ALA A 630 6.06 -16.73 -12.46
N TYR A 631 6.60 -17.93 -12.72
CA TYR A 631 8.05 -18.16 -12.80
C TYR A 631 8.77 -17.55 -14.02
N PRO A 632 8.18 -17.44 -15.25
CA PRO A 632 8.96 -17.07 -16.43
C PRO A 632 9.60 -15.69 -16.30
N GLY A 633 10.94 -15.62 -16.28
CA GLY A 633 11.70 -14.39 -16.13
C GLY A 633 11.65 -13.73 -14.75
N LEU A 634 11.06 -14.37 -13.73
CA LEU A 634 10.97 -13.83 -12.37
C LEU A 634 12.34 -13.77 -11.69
N SER A 635 13.17 -14.80 -11.85
CA SER A 635 14.57 -14.83 -11.37
C SER A 635 15.38 -13.66 -11.94
N THR A 636 15.28 -13.44 -13.26
CA THR A 636 15.92 -12.32 -13.95
C THR A 636 15.44 -10.98 -13.40
N LEU A 637 14.14 -10.83 -13.13
CA LEU A 637 13.58 -9.60 -12.56
C LEU A 637 14.10 -9.33 -11.15
N ILE A 638 14.16 -10.35 -10.29
CA ILE A 638 14.66 -10.27 -8.91
C ILE A 638 16.13 -9.83 -8.93
N HIS A 639 17.00 -10.57 -9.63
CA HIS A 639 18.42 -10.23 -9.73
C HIS A 639 18.64 -8.83 -10.30
N ARG A 640 17.86 -8.44 -11.31
CA ARG A 640 17.97 -7.13 -11.95
C ARG A 640 17.66 -5.95 -11.02
N HIS A 641 16.80 -6.16 -10.05
CA HIS A 641 16.23 -5.08 -9.25
C HIS A 641 16.46 -5.23 -7.75
N GLN A 642 17.19 -6.26 -7.33
CA GLN A 642 17.68 -6.39 -5.97
C GLN A 642 18.70 -5.28 -5.67
N PRO A 643 18.41 -4.37 -4.71
CA PRO A 643 19.38 -3.37 -4.32
C PRO A 643 20.52 -4.03 -3.52
N ARG A 644 21.75 -3.54 -3.73
CA ARG A 644 22.93 -3.89 -2.89
C ARG A 644 23.16 -2.90 -1.75
N LYS A 645 22.54 -1.72 -1.83
CA LYS A 645 22.66 -0.61 -0.88
C LYS A 645 21.30 0.05 -0.70
N PRO A 646 21.02 0.71 0.44
CA PRO A 646 19.70 1.29 0.72
C PRO A 646 19.36 2.54 -0.10
N PHE A 647 20.35 3.21 -0.69
CA PHE A 647 20.19 4.55 -1.29
C PHE A 647 20.09 4.56 -2.81
N ILE A 648 20.55 3.52 -3.47
CA ILE A 648 20.67 3.55 -4.93
C ILE A 648 19.95 2.34 -5.42
N ARG A 649 18.89 2.58 -6.19
CA ARG A 649 18.49 1.59 -7.19
C ARG A 649 19.69 1.45 -8.11
N GLN A 650 20.43 0.38 -7.94
CA GLN A 650 21.14 -0.16 -9.08
C GLN A 650 20.04 -0.61 -10.05
N ARG A 651 19.58 0.31 -10.93
CA ARG A 651 19.69 -0.06 -12.33
C ARG A 651 21.18 -0.18 -12.45
N ASP A 652 21.68 -1.39 -12.27
CA ASP A 652 23.07 -1.64 -12.51
C ASP A 652 23.38 -0.92 -13.83
N PRO A 653 24.43 -0.10 -13.94
CA PRO A 653 24.90 0.31 -15.27
C PRO A 653 25.03 -0.91 -16.21
N HIS A 654 25.01 -2.11 -15.64
CA HIS A 654 24.91 -3.39 -16.27
C HIS A 654 23.49 -4.00 -16.47
N PHE A 655 22.33 -3.37 -16.20
CA PHE A 655 20.99 -4.01 -16.34
C PHE A 655 19.93 -3.44 -17.29
#